data_AF-A0A292YV92-F1
#
_entry.id   AF-A0A292YV92-F1
#
_cell.length_a   1.000
_cell.length_b   1.000
_cell.length_c   1.000
_cell.angle_alpha   90.00
_cell.angle_beta   90.00
_cell.angle_gamma   90.00
#
_symmetry.space_group_name_H-M   'P 1'
#
loop_
_entity.id
_entity.type
_entity.pdbx_description
1 polymer ?
#
loop_
_entity_poly.entity_id
_entity_poly.type
_entity_poly.pdbx_seq_one_letter_code
_entity_poly.pdbx_strand_id
1 'polypeptide(L)'
;MPALLVVTAGPAHADTSDALRVAAQLGPGHGPAAVLLRLVLLVALTLTAGAGVAAAVSRGAPPRRLSVLAWAAAAVVVVGAEVTHLTGASTMTGTIVAAMCALAVPVLLTSRWVGAPTVATTLLLAVGLGSVHTGGAFVLDVIYAVGAAALVGLSILGVLTGPSTRPAISVRPPRVDGDDDHDDTADENDDQDDDNDDGVPRDRASEPVSRRAPARRAGMRATERPVAVGVRRGSAVPATDGGTTATGSARAARDRSRDAALRRPGARADARVDGPAGAASRGRVATNATGARPEEKPLHRNGADRHRSTVTNRVGTRESARTGTGPAARAATPGTARTGSREATRSVARPGSAAADRAPARAADRATARADLDAASRRRATGSRAGRGTAAGGPDATGTRRADRAPQVRLPVRRIAIAAGSVTTAAGLLQLFVSGPATLDDLLATPYGLVASAGVLLPAVATVLWALTGSRAGRARIVELKRFAAVAVGAGLAAVATLAALPVPAPGAAPGEPLLRAVDLGGTQLAVLVAPMRPGPNLVQVSGSGYPAPGSTVATPAAPAGHHGGAPAGPAGLTVDAGTGPVTVTTRDGATGGWAVVDIPAGTERLTLRSGPVDAAVPVDVGTGVGAPTALGGADGPECASALLGTFVARTAAGAESPMPSCPSDVLADGDAVSLRAMTNFVGEHGVAAIRLMSDDSPRSVAAAAVVRDEAARHDVPLVDAPGSDVALVVVGGWAQAADTLRTATLLAGERPTYLGGTFLAPWLLTPSVVTQAQSSVLPLEFSPQDTGPQQYAAALAATFPGAAPSASGYLAWVVATRSATDDRPRLYGAAPVDVPMMSGPGDMADMGHGAVNPAAWFPGGTVVPVTGPLAGT
;
A
#
# COMPACT_ATOMS: atom_id res chain seq x y z
N MET A 1 36.65 11.67 -0.33
CA MET A 1 36.22 11.42 1.07
C MET A 1 34.97 12.23 1.38
N PRO A 2 33.78 11.61 1.43
CA PRO A 2 32.57 12.20 1.97
C PRO A 2 32.22 11.55 3.33
N ALA A 3 32.49 12.24 4.44
CA ALA A 3 32.20 11.72 5.80
C ALA A 3 31.64 12.78 6.77
N LEU A 4 31.34 14.00 6.28
CA LEU A 4 31.15 15.17 7.14
C LEU A 4 29.68 15.54 7.45
N LEU A 5 28.72 14.63 7.25
CA LEU A 5 27.29 14.89 7.48
C LEU A 5 26.64 14.00 8.56
N VAL A 6 27.42 13.13 9.22
CA VAL A 6 26.93 12.23 10.30
C VAL A 6 27.24 12.78 11.71
N VAL A 7 28.20 13.71 11.84
CA VAL A 7 28.85 14.05 13.13
C VAL A 7 28.14 15.19 13.90
N THR A 8 26.80 15.16 14.02
CA THR A 8 26.07 16.07 14.94
C THR A 8 24.95 15.43 15.77
N ALA A 9 24.67 14.14 15.58
CA ALA A 9 24.05 13.32 16.63
C ALA A 9 25.18 12.59 17.40
N GLY A 10 25.08 12.51 18.72
CA GLY A 10 26.10 11.86 19.55
C GLY A 10 26.17 10.34 19.33
N PRO A 11 27.34 9.70 19.51
CA PRO A 11 27.48 8.26 19.34
C PRO A 11 26.91 7.50 20.55
N ALA A 12 25.59 7.33 20.57
CA ALA A 12 24.90 6.41 21.48
C ALA A 12 23.64 5.84 20.80
N HIS A 13 23.69 4.53 20.49
CA HIS A 13 22.55 3.64 20.20
C HIS A 13 21.74 3.80 18.90
N ALA A 14 22.12 4.65 17.94
CA ALA A 14 21.55 4.58 16.58
C ALA A 14 22.25 3.50 15.74
N ASP A 15 21.78 2.25 15.82
CA ASP A 15 22.34 1.12 15.07
C ASP A 15 21.95 1.21 13.57
N THR A 16 22.89 0.88 12.67
CA THR A 16 22.65 0.99 11.22
C THR A 16 21.61 -0.01 10.69
N SER A 17 21.35 -1.05 11.49
CA SER A 17 20.28 -2.04 11.30
C SER A 17 18.87 -1.42 11.32
N ASP A 18 18.61 -0.43 12.18
CA ASP A 18 17.27 0.16 12.31
C ASP A 18 16.93 1.11 11.17
N ALA A 19 17.92 1.84 10.63
CA ALA A 19 17.74 2.62 9.41
C ALA A 19 17.41 1.72 8.19
N LEU A 20 17.99 0.52 8.14
CA LEU A 20 17.68 -0.49 7.12
C LEU A 20 16.29 -1.12 7.34
N ARG A 21 15.87 -1.36 8.59
CA ARG A 21 14.52 -1.86 8.93
C ARG A 21 13.42 -0.87 8.54
N VAL A 22 13.57 0.40 8.91
CA VAL A 22 12.63 1.47 8.50
C VAL A 22 12.54 1.53 6.97
N ALA A 23 13.65 1.37 6.26
CA ALA A 23 13.66 1.41 4.81
C ALA A 23 13.14 0.13 4.13
N ALA A 24 13.06 -1.00 4.84
CA ALA A 24 12.38 -2.23 4.39
C ALA A 24 10.84 -2.15 4.53
N GLN A 25 10.32 -1.27 5.38
CA GLN A 25 8.87 -1.06 5.57
C GLN A 25 8.21 -0.18 4.49
N LEU A 26 8.97 0.38 3.54
CA LEU A 26 8.50 1.41 2.60
C LEU A 26 7.82 0.86 1.33
N GLY A 27 7.35 -0.39 1.38
CA GLY A 27 6.61 -1.06 0.32
C GLY A 27 7.46 -1.61 -0.83
N PRO A 28 7.02 -2.65 -1.54
CA PRO A 28 7.83 -3.40 -2.51
C PRO A 28 8.17 -2.65 -3.82
N GLY A 29 7.70 -1.41 -4.00
CA GLY A 29 7.90 -0.65 -5.23
C GLY A 29 9.13 0.28 -5.27
N HIS A 30 9.66 0.70 -4.11
CA HIS A 30 10.73 1.69 -4.03
C HIS A 30 11.80 1.23 -3.03
N GLY A 31 12.86 0.61 -3.53
CA GLY A 31 13.95 0.14 -2.67
C GLY A 31 14.58 1.26 -1.83
N PRO A 32 15.26 0.93 -0.71
CA PRO A 32 15.77 1.88 0.28
C PRO A 32 16.64 3.00 -0.33
N ALA A 33 17.37 2.69 -1.40
CA ALA A 33 18.18 3.64 -2.15
C ALA A 33 17.36 4.76 -2.85
N ALA A 34 16.16 4.46 -3.36
CA ALA A 34 15.29 5.43 -4.01
C ALA A 34 14.73 6.46 -3.00
N VAL A 35 14.39 5.99 -1.81
CA VAL A 35 13.95 6.86 -0.70
C VAL A 35 15.10 7.74 -0.22
N LEU A 36 16.27 7.16 0.03
CA LEU A 36 17.47 7.92 0.41
C LEU A 36 17.82 9.00 -0.64
N LEU A 37 17.74 8.66 -1.92
CA LEU A 37 17.94 9.59 -3.03
C LEU A 37 16.92 10.74 -3.01
N ARG A 38 15.64 10.45 -2.79
CA ARG A 38 14.57 11.47 -2.69
C ARG A 38 14.82 12.42 -1.52
N LEU A 39 15.24 11.91 -0.36
CA LEU A 39 15.61 12.73 0.80
C LEU A 39 16.79 13.66 0.51
N VAL A 40 17.86 13.13 -0.07
CA VAL A 40 19.04 13.90 -0.47
C VAL A 40 18.67 15.01 -1.46
N LEU A 41 17.80 14.73 -2.43
CA LEU A 41 17.29 15.71 -3.38
C LEU A 41 16.47 16.83 -2.72
N LEU A 42 15.54 16.51 -1.82
CA LEU A 42 14.68 17.50 -1.15
C LEU A 42 15.49 18.42 -0.20
N VAL A 43 16.47 17.87 0.51
CA VAL A 43 17.42 18.65 1.32
C VAL A 43 18.26 19.57 0.42
N ALA A 44 18.80 19.06 -0.69
CA ALA A 44 19.62 19.85 -1.61
C ALA A 44 18.84 20.97 -2.32
N LEU A 45 17.59 20.72 -2.73
CA LEU A 45 16.67 21.74 -3.25
C LEU A 45 16.42 22.84 -2.23
N THR A 46 16.17 22.48 -0.97
CA THR A 46 15.93 23.43 0.13
C THR A 46 17.16 24.27 0.44
N LEU A 47 18.36 23.68 0.48
CA LEU A 47 19.62 24.41 0.66
C LEU A 47 19.86 25.39 -0.50
N THR A 48 19.55 24.98 -1.73
CA THR A 48 19.68 25.81 -2.93
C THR A 48 18.71 26.99 -2.88
N ALA A 49 17.42 26.75 -2.61
CA ALA A 49 16.41 27.79 -2.44
C ALA A 49 16.76 28.75 -1.28
N GLY A 50 17.16 28.22 -0.13
CA GLY A 50 17.57 29.01 1.04
C GLY A 50 18.80 29.87 0.77
N ALA A 51 19.79 29.39 0.02
CA ALA A 51 20.93 30.19 -0.41
C ALA A 51 20.52 31.34 -1.34
N GLY A 52 19.56 31.10 -2.25
CA GLY A 52 18.96 32.13 -3.09
C GLY A 52 18.22 33.21 -2.29
N VAL A 53 17.42 32.81 -1.29
CA VAL A 53 16.75 33.74 -0.36
C VAL A 53 17.78 34.56 0.44
N ALA A 54 18.83 33.92 0.96
CA ALA A 54 19.89 34.60 1.71
C ALA A 54 20.58 35.68 0.85
N ALA A 55 20.87 35.35 -0.42
CA ALA A 55 21.47 36.28 -1.38
C ALA A 55 20.53 37.44 -1.74
N ALA A 56 19.25 37.18 -1.99
CA ALA A 56 18.25 38.20 -2.29
C ALA A 56 18.07 39.21 -1.13
N VAL A 57 18.22 38.77 0.12
CA VAL A 57 18.17 39.62 1.32
C VAL A 57 19.48 40.40 1.52
N SER A 58 20.64 39.83 1.16
CA SER A 58 21.94 40.51 1.27
C SER A 58 22.18 41.48 0.12
N ARG A 59 22.09 42.79 0.38
CA ARG A 59 22.34 43.85 -0.62
C ARG A 59 23.83 44.08 -0.96
N GLY A 60 24.60 43.02 -1.16
CA GLY A 60 26.04 43.09 -1.44
C GLY A 60 26.60 41.77 -1.95
N ALA A 61 27.89 41.75 -2.30
CA ALA A 61 28.55 40.54 -2.77
C ALA A 61 28.46 39.41 -1.72
N PRO A 62 27.92 38.22 -2.07
CA PRO A 62 27.77 37.13 -1.12
C PRO A 62 29.13 36.61 -0.66
N PRO A 63 29.27 36.18 0.60
CA PRO A 63 30.52 35.61 1.09
C PRO A 63 30.85 34.32 0.33
N ARG A 64 32.13 34.07 -0.01
CA ARG A 64 32.57 32.90 -0.79
C ARG A 64 31.98 31.56 -0.27
N ARG A 65 31.81 31.41 1.04
CA ARG A 65 31.21 30.23 1.67
C ARG A 65 29.76 29.97 1.23
N LEU A 66 28.95 31.02 0.98
CA LEU A 66 27.59 30.87 0.45
C LEU A 66 27.62 30.33 -0.98
N SER A 67 28.51 30.85 -1.81
CA SER A 67 28.69 30.41 -3.20
C SER A 67 29.12 28.94 -3.27
N VAL A 68 30.08 28.52 -2.44
CA VAL A 68 30.51 27.10 -2.36
C VAL A 68 29.36 26.19 -1.92
N LEU A 69 28.58 26.60 -0.90
CA LEU A 69 27.44 25.82 -0.41
C LEU A 69 26.33 25.70 -1.47
N ALA A 70 26.02 26.79 -2.18
CA ALA A 70 25.00 26.79 -3.23
C ALA A 70 25.43 25.93 -4.45
N TRP A 71 26.70 26.00 -4.86
CA TRP A 71 27.24 25.14 -5.92
C TRP A 71 27.22 23.66 -5.53
N ALA A 72 27.60 23.33 -4.29
CA ALA A 72 27.56 21.95 -3.80
C ALA A 72 26.12 21.40 -3.74
N ALA A 73 25.16 22.19 -3.24
CA ALA A 73 23.76 21.81 -3.21
C ALA A 73 23.18 21.63 -4.62
N ALA A 74 23.44 22.56 -5.54
CA ALA A 74 22.99 22.46 -6.92
C ALA A 74 23.55 21.22 -7.64
N ALA A 75 24.83 20.88 -7.43
CA ALA A 75 25.44 19.68 -8.00
C ALA A 75 24.76 18.39 -7.51
N VAL A 76 24.38 18.32 -6.23
CA VAL A 76 23.62 17.18 -5.68
C VAL A 76 22.22 17.08 -6.31
N VAL A 77 21.54 18.20 -6.55
CA VAL A 77 20.24 18.19 -7.26
C VAL A 77 20.39 17.67 -8.68
N VAL A 78 21.39 18.14 -9.43
CA VAL A 78 21.63 17.70 -10.82
C VAL A 78 21.90 16.19 -10.89
N VAL A 79 22.85 15.69 -10.10
CA VAL A 79 23.20 14.25 -10.09
C VAL A 79 22.01 13.40 -9.65
N GLY A 80 21.27 13.79 -8.61
CA GLY A 80 20.12 13.00 -8.17
C GLY A 80 18.96 13.03 -9.16
N ALA A 81 18.74 14.14 -9.88
CA ALA A 81 17.72 14.24 -10.91
C ALA A 81 18.06 13.35 -12.13
N GLU A 82 19.34 13.19 -12.45
CA GLU A 82 19.81 12.23 -13.46
C GLU A 82 19.58 10.78 -13.00
N VAL A 83 19.92 10.43 -11.74
CA VAL A 83 19.66 9.09 -11.21
C VAL A 83 18.16 8.75 -11.21
N THR A 84 17.28 9.67 -10.80
CA THR A 84 15.82 9.42 -10.85
C THR A 84 15.28 9.23 -12.27
N HIS A 85 15.93 9.84 -13.28
CA HIS A 85 15.58 9.62 -14.67
C HIS A 85 16.01 8.23 -15.13
N LEU A 86 17.24 7.82 -14.79
CA LEU A 86 17.79 6.49 -15.10
C LEU A 86 17.02 5.35 -14.43
N THR A 87 16.38 5.58 -13.27
CA THR A 87 15.48 4.61 -12.62
C THR A 87 14.03 4.71 -13.10
N GLY A 88 13.71 5.54 -14.11
CA GLY A 88 12.36 5.70 -14.65
C GLY A 88 11.36 6.44 -13.73
N ALA A 89 11.82 6.99 -12.61
CA ALA A 89 10.98 7.70 -11.64
C ALA A 89 10.68 9.15 -12.05
N SER A 90 11.40 9.70 -13.03
CA SER A 90 11.18 11.04 -13.56
C SER A 90 11.28 11.10 -15.08
N THR A 91 10.44 11.94 -15.69
CA THR A 91 10.51 12.23 -17.12
C THR A 91 11.75 13.07 -17.43
N MET A 92 12.34 12.87 -18.61
CA MET A 92 13.51 13.63 -19.07
C MET A 92 13.30 15.15 -18.93
N THR A 93 12.10 15.64 -19.25
CA THR A 93 11.72 17.05 -19.10
C THR A 93 11.76 17.53 -17.64
N GLY A 94 11.25 16.73 -16.69
CA GLY A 94 11.30 17.05 -15.26
C GLY A 94 12.73 17.17 -14.75
N THR A 95 13.60 16.24 -15.14
CA THR A 95 15.03 16.24 -14.80
C THR A 95 15.76 17.47 -15.34
N ILE A 96 15.53 17.83 -16.61
CA ILE A 96 16.14 19.03 -17.22
C ILE A 96 15.69 20.30 -16.47
N VAL A 97 14.40 20.45 -16.20
CA VAL A 97 13.87 21.63 -15.47
C VAL A 97 14.46 21.72 -14.06
N ALA A 98 14.54 20.60 -13.33
CA ALA A 98 15.12 20.57 -11.98
C ALA A 98 16.61 20.95 -11.99
N ALA A 99 17.40 20.37 -12.89
CA ALA A 99 18.81 20.67 -13.05
C ALA A 99 19.05 22.15 -13.43
N MET A 100 18.29 22.68 -14.38
CA MET A 100 18.40 24.09 -14.80
C MET A 100 18.06 25.07 -13.67
N CYS A 101 16.97 24.84 -12.93
CA CYS A 101 16.59 25.71 -11.82
C CYS A 101 17.64 25.69 -10.70
N ALA A 102 18.13 24.51 -10.34
CA ALA A 102 19.14 24.34 -9.30
C ALA A 102 20.47 25.02 -9.67
N LEU A 103 20.96 24.90 -10.91
CA LEU A 103 22.18 25.54 -11.39
C LEU A 103 22.03 27.06 -11.58
N ALA A 104 20.84 27.55 -11.91
CA ALA A 104 20.60 28.99 -12.10
C ALA A 104 20.76 29.79 -10.81
N VAL A 105 20.48 29.22 -9.63
CA VAL A 105 20.67 29.91 -8.34
C VAL A 105 22.13 30.28 -8.05
N PRO A 106 23.12 29.36 -8.00
CA PRO A 106 24.51 29.70 -7.74
C PRO A 106 25.13 30.57 -8.83
N VAL A 107 24.73 30.41 -10.09
CA VAL A 107 25.17 31.27 -11.21
C VAL A 107 24.69 32.71 -11.04
N LEU A 108 23.45 32.91 -10.55
CA LEU A 108 22.85 34.23 -10.40
C LEU A 108 22.99 34.83 -8.99
N LEU A 109 23.73 34.21 -8.06
CA LEU A 109 23.89 34.68 -6.67
C LEU A 109 24.30 36.15 -6.48
N THR A 110 25.06 36.72 -7.43
CA THR A 110 25.49 38.14 -7.42
C THR A 110 24.52 39.06 -8.15
N SER A 111 23.51 38.52 -8.83
CA SER A 111 22.59 39.22 -9.70
C SER A 111 21.28 39.55 -8.99
N ARG A 112 20.71 40.72 -9.29
CA ARG A 112 19.34 41.09 -8.87
C ARG A 112 18.28 40.10 -9.35
N TRP A 113 18.59 39.28 -10.35
CA TRP A 113 17.70 38.28 -10.93
C TRP A 113 17.65 36.96 -10.15
N VAL A 114 18.45 36.76 -9.09
CA VAL A 114 18.48 35.53 -8.27
C VAL A 114 17.10 35.13 -7.72
N GLY A 115 16.17 36.09 -7.56
CA GLY A 115 14.81 35.82 -7.11
C GLY A 115 14.04 34.85 -8.02
N ALA A 116 14.17 34.95 -9.34
CA ALA A 116 13.44 34.10 -10.28
C ALA A 116 13.78 32.61 -10.17
N PRO A 117 15.07 32.17 -10.27
CA PRO A 117 15.41 30.75 -10.07
C PRO A 117 15.19 30.31 -8.62
N THR A 118 15.28 31.22 -7.63
CA THR A 118 14.92 30.90 -6.24
C THR A 118 13.45 30.51 -6.11
N VAL A 119 12.52 31.30 -6.66
CA VAL A 119 11.09 30.96 -6.67
C VAL A 119 10.84 29.67 -7.44
N ALA A 120 11.46 29.47 -8.60
CA ALA A 120 11.32 28.22 -9.37
C ALA A 120 11.82 26.99 -8.59
N THR A 121 12.94 27.11 -7.86
CA THR A 121 13.49 26.02 -7.03
C THR A 121 12.58 25.74 -5.81
N THR A 122 11.99 26.76 -5.20
CA THR A 122 11.01 26.59 -4.11
C THR A 122 9.71 25.96 -4.60
N LEU A 123 9.26 26.27 -5.83
CA LEU A 123 8.10 25.61 -6.45
C LEU A 123 8.40 24.14 -6.77
N LEU A 124 9.60 23.82 -7.27
CA LEU A 124 10.04 22.43 -7.47
C LEU A 124 10.12 21.66 -6.15
N LEU A 125 10.61 22.29 -5.07
CA LEU A 125 10.58 21.71 -3.72
C LEU A 125 9.14 21.42 -3.27
N ALA A 126 8.22 22.36 -3.46
CA ALA A 126 6.81 22.19 -3.11
C ALA A 126 6.14 21.06 -3.92
N VAL A 127 6.42 20.95 -5.22
CA VAL A 127 5.95 19.83 -6.06
C VAL A 127 6.57 18.50 -5.63
N GLY A 128 7.84 18.49 -5.22
CA GLY A 128 8.52 17.30 -4.72
C GLY A 128 8.03 16.80 -3.35
N LEU A 129 7.51 17.70 -2.51
CA LEU A 129 6.83 17.38 -1.25
C LEU A 129 5.37 16.96 -1.50
N GLY A 130 4.60 17.81 -2.19
CA GLY A 130 3.17 17.62 -2.43
C GLY A 130 2.82 16.71 -3.61
N SER A 131 3.74 15.89 -4.12
CA SER A 131 3.45 14.96 -5.23
C SER A 131 2.38 13.90 -4.88
N VAL A 132 2.10 13.74 -3.59
CA VAL A 132 1.14 12.77 -3.02
C VAL A 132 -0.19 13.44 -2.65
N HIS A 133 -0.25 14.78 -2.65
CA HIS A 133 -1.37 15.55 -2.13
C HIS A 133 -2.02 16.40 -3.23
N THR A 134 -3.34 16.57 -3.15
CA THR A 134 -4.09 17.47 -4.05
C THR A 134 -4.92 18.47 -3.23
N GLY A 135 -5.46 19.50 -3.89
CA GLY A 135 -6.33 20.48 -3.26
C GLY A 135 -5.66 21.24 -2.11
N GLY A 136 -6.32 21.28 -0.94
CA GLY A 136 -5.87 22.07 0.22
C GLY A 136 -4.52 21.60 0.80
N ALA A 137 -4.27 20.29 0.84
CA ALA A 137 -3.02 19.74 1.37
C ALA A 137 -1.80 20.16 0.53
N PHE A 138 -1.93 20.19 -0.80
CA PHE A 138 -0.88 20.72 -1.69
C PHE A 138 -0.55 22.20 -1.39
N VAL A 139 -1.54 23.02 -1.02
CA VAL A 139 -1.30 24.42 -0.63
C VAL A 139 -0.50 24.50 0.69
N LEU A 140 -0.74 23.57 1.62
CA LEU A 140 0.04 23.47 2.87
C LEU A 140 1.49 23.05 2.60
N ASP A 141 1.72 22.11 1.68
CA ASP A 141 3.08 21.73 1.25
C ASP A 141 3.85 22.90 0.62
N VAL A 142 3.17 23.72 -0.20
CA VAL A 142 3.74 24.96 -0.76
C VAL A 142 4.10 25.96 0.35
N ILE A 143 3.21 26.17 1.32
CA ILE A 143 3.47 27.09 2.46
C ILE A 143 4.64 26.57 3.30
N TYR A 144 4.70 25.27 3.58
CA TYR A 144 5.79 24.63 4.31
C TYR A 144 7.13 24.77 3.58
N ALA A 145 7.16 24.48 2.27
CA ALA A 145 8.36 24.64 1.44
C ALA A 145 8.91 26.07 1.45
N VAL A 146 8.03 27.08 1.31
CA VAL A 146 8.40 28.50 1.35
C VAL A 146 8.92 28.90 2.74
N GLY A 147 8.22 28.48 3.81
CA GLY A 147 8.60 28.76 5.19
C GLY A 147 9.97 28.16 5.56
N ALA A 148 10.19 26.89 5.20
CA ALA A 148 11.44 26.19 5.43
C ALA A 148 12.61 26.77 4.61
N ALA A 149 12.42 27.08 3.33
CA ALA A 149 13.44 27.74 2.50
C ALA A 149 13.84 29.11 3.09
N ALA A 150 12.87 29.89 3.58
CA ALA A 150 13.14 31.16 4.26
C ALA A 150 13.92 30.96 5.58
N LEU A 151 13.53 30.00 6.42
CA LEU A 151 14.22 29.66 7.66
C LEU A 151 15.67 29.22 7.43
N VAL A 152 15.90 28.35 6.43
CA VAL A 152 17.24 27.90 6.02
C VAL A 152 18.07 29.09 5.56
N GLY A 153 17.54 29.94 4.67
CA GLY A 153 18.24 31.13 4.17
C GLY A 153 18.62 32.12 5.27
N LEU A 154 17.70 32.40 6.21
CA LEU A 154 17.94 33.28 7.35
C LEU A 154 18.96 32.70 8.33
N SER A 155 18.97 31.38 8.50
CA SER A 155 19.93 30.67 9.36
C SER A 155 21.33 30.65 8.74
N ILE A 156 21.44 30.37 7.44
CA ILE A 156 22.69 30.47 6.66
C ILE A 156 23.25 31.90 6.75
N LEU A 157 22.42 32.93 6.49
CA LEU A 157 22.82 34.33 6.64
C LEU A 157 23.28 34.63 8.07
N GLY A 158 22.54 34.17 9.07
CA GLY A 158 22.84 34.38 10.49
C GLY A 158 24.14 33.76 10.97
N VAL A 159 24.58 32.65 10.36
CA VAL A 159 25.88 32.00 10.58
C VAL A 159 27.01 32.72 9.82
N LEU A 160 26.77 33.11 8.57
CA LEU A 160 27.77 33.73 7.70
C LEU A 160 28.08 35.19 8.05
N THR A 161 27.11 35.95 8.55
CA THR A 161 27.30 37.34 9.03
C THR A 161 27.57 37.41 10.53
N GLY A 162 27.84 36.28 11.20
CA GLY A 162 28.32 36.29 12.57
C GLY A 162 29.61 37.11 12.65
N PRO A 163 29.80 37.99 13.65
CA PRO A 163 31.03 38.74 13.79
C PRO A 163 32.17 37.74 13.90
N SER A 164 33.09 37.76 12.94
CA SER A 164 34.32 36.98 13.04
C SER A 164 35.00 37.41 14.33
N THR A 165 35.07 36.49 15.28
CA THR A 165 35.92 36.62 16.46
C THR A 165 37.35 36.69 15.93
N ARG A 166 37.82 37.90 15.61
CA ARG A 166 39.24 38.18 15.57
C ARG A 166 39.77 37.63 16.90
N PRO A 167 40.73 36.70 16.90
CA PRO A 167 41.40 36.36 18.14
C PRO A 167 41.84 37.69 18.74
N ALA A 168 41.47 37.94 19.99
CA ALA A 168 41.94 39.13 20.67
C ALA A 168 43.46 39.08 20.59
N ILE A 169 44.06 40.02 19.85
CA ILE A 169 45.51 40.15 19.82
C ILE A 169 45.87 40.41 21.28
N SER A 170 46.51 39.42 21.89
CA SER A 170 47.03 39.52 23.25
C SER A 170 47.91 40.76 23.27
N VAL A 171 47.43 41.82 23.91
CA VAL A 171 48.23 43.01 24.16
C VAL A 171 49.24 42.56 25.20
N ARG A 172 50.41 42.18 24.69
CA ARG A 172 51.57 41.77 25.47
C ARG A 172 51.78 42.84 26.56
N PRO A 173 51.74 42.49 27.86
CA PRO A 173 51.99 43.47 28.90
C PRO A 173 53.40 44.06 28.71
N PRO A 174 53.62 45.33 29.10
CA PRO A 174 54.94 45.95 28.98
C PRO A 174 55.94 45.16 29.82
N ARG A 175 57.15 44.95 29.27
CA ARG A 175 58.29 44.50 30.06
C ARG A 175 58.57 45.54 31.14
N VAL A 176 58.68 45.07 32.37
CA VAL A 176 59.45 45.73 33.41
C VAL A 176 60.77 44.98 33.43
N ASP A 177 61.84 45.66 33.03
CA ASP A 177 63.19 45.18 33.28
C ASP A 177 63.55 45.51 34.73
N GLY A 178 64.25 44.59 35.40
CA GLY A 178 64.59 44.66 36.81
C GLY A 178 65.54 43.52 37.14
N ASP A 179 66.83 43.81 37.00
CA ASP A 179 67.91 43.01 37.58
C ASP A 179 67.81 43.07 39.12
N ASP A 180 68.13 41.96 39.79
CA ASP A 180 69.12 41.87 40.87
C ASP A 180 68.98 40.52 41.61
N ASP A 181 69.98 39.64 41.37
CA ASP A 181 70.85 38.99 42.35
C ASP A 181 70.36 38.21 43.61
N HIS A 182 71.23 37.25 43.97
CA HIS A 182 71.41 36.52 45.25
C HIS A 182 70.63 35.23 45.57
N ASP A 183 71.37 34.11 45.41
CA ASP A 183 71.83 33.17 46.46
C ASP A 183 70.88 32.31 47.33
N ASP A 184 71.22 31.02 47.34
CA ASP A 184 71.23 30.04 48.44
C ASP A 184 70.24 30.18 49.62
N THR A 185 69.40 29.15 49.83
CA THR A 185 69.71 28.05 50.77
C THR A 185 68.62 26.96 50.87
N ALA A 186 69.11 25.71 51.00
CA ALA A 186 68.69 24.62 51.89
C ALA A 186 67.21 24.30 52.25
N ASP A 187 66.95 22.98 52.19
CA ASP A 187 66.38 22.11 53.24
C ASP A 187 64.88 21.81 53.43
N GLU A 188 64.70 20.58 53.90
CA GLU A 188 63.64 19.98 54.73
C GLU A 188 62.22 19.64 54.18
N ASN A 189 62.09 18.34 53.87
CA ASN A 189 61.27 17.35 54.61
C ASN A 189 59.75 17.10 54.36
N ASP A 190 59.44 15.86 54.72
CA ASP A 190 58.19 15.22 55.18
C ASP A 190 57.05 14.92 54.17
N ASP A 191 57.01 13.64 53.79
CA ASP A 191 56.02 12.67 54.30
C ASP A 191 54.55 13.10 54.42
N GLN A 192 53.70 12.44 53.62
CA GLN A 192 52.41 11.95 54.11
C GLN A 192 51.96 10.74 53.27
N ASP A 193 52.26 9.53 53.75
CA ASP A 193 51.43 8.36 53.43
C ASP A 193 50.04 8.55 54.05
N ASP A 194 48.99 7.96 53.45
CA ASP A 194 47.96 7.29 54.26
C ASP A 194 47.08 6.35 53.40
N ASP A 195 46.98 5.15 53.94
CA ASP A 195 46.25 3.97 53.50
C ASP A 195 44.79 4.16 53.06
N ASN A 196 44.34 3.24 52.20
CA ASN A 196 43.23 2.35 52.58
C ASN A 196 43.27 1.07 51.72
N ASP A 197 43.74 -0.01 52.33
CA ASP A 197 43.61 -1.39 51.84
C ASP A 197 42.50 -2.08 52.66
N ASP A 198 41.54 -2.72 51.99
CA ASP A 198 40.60 -3.66 52.60
C ASP A 198 40.00 -4.52 51.48
N GLY A 199 40.12 -5.85 51.55
CA GLY A 199 39.93 -6.72 50.39
C GLY A 199 39.20 -8.04 50.64
N VAL A 200 39.52 -9.04 49.79
CA VAL A 200 39.29 -10.49 49.98
C VAL A 200 37.83 -10.97 49.67
N PRO A 201 37.58 -12.13 48.99
CA PRO A 201 38.25 -12.74 47.81
C PRO A 201 37.29 -13.53 46.84
N ARG A 202 37.89 -14.27 45.87
CA ARG A 202 37.34 -15.44 45.11
C ARG A 202 36.30 -15.14 44.01
N ASP A 203 36.20 -15.92 42.91
CA ASP A 203 36.89 -17.17 42.53
C ASP A 203 37.18 -17.32 41.02
N ARG A 204 37.93 -18.37 40.64
CA ARG A 204 38.44 -18.65 39.28
C ARG A 204 37.42 -19.36 38.36
N ALA A 205 37.47 -19.09 37.04
CA ALA A 205 37.41 -20.11 35.98
C ALA A 205 37.80 -19.60 34.55
N SER A 206 39.04 -19.90 34.15
CA SER A 206 39.42 -20.47 32.83
C SER A 206 38.82 -19.99 31.49
N GLU A 207 39.61 -19.23 30.70
CA GLU A 207 39.55 -19.23 29.22
C GLU A 207 40.87 -19.76 28.62
N PRO A 208 40.84 -20.58 27.55
CA PRO A 208 42.06 -21.06 26.89
C PRO A 208 42.56 -20.14 25.76
N VAL A 209 43.84 -19.80 25.86
CA VAL A 209 44.63 -19.09 24.84
C VAL A 209 44.80 -19.92 23.57
N SER A 210 44.75 -19.27 22.39
CA SER A 210 45.69 -19.62 21.29
C SER A 210 46.01 -18.47 20.34
N ARG A 211 47.31 -18.15 20.29
CA ARG A 211 47.99 -17.35 19.26
C ARG A 211 48.01 -18.17 17.94
N ARG A 212 48.24 -17.65 16.72
CA ARG A 212 49.49 -16.98 16.29
C ARG A 212 49.47 -16.61 14.78
N ALA A 213 50.04 -15.45 14.45
CA ALA A 213 50.82 -15.08 13.26
C ALA A 213 50.24 -15.12 11.80
N PRO A 214 50.57 -14.12 10.96
CA PRO A 214 50.27 -14.08 9.52
C PRO A 214 51.44 -14.56 8.63
N ALA A 215 51.16 -15.01 7.39
CA ALA A 215 52.21 -15.31 6.41
C ALA A 215 51.83 -15.01 4.94
N ARG A 216 52.58 -14.06 4.36
CA ARG A 216 53.12 -13.97 2.99
C ARG A 216 52.24 -14.09 1.73
N ARG A 217 52.40 -13.05 0.89
CA ARG A 217 52.28 -13.07 -0.57
C ARG A 217 53.13 -14.16 -1.23
N ALA A 218 52.56 -14.81 -2.24
CA ALA A 218 53.22 -15.13 -3.51
C ALA A 218 52.17 -15.02 -4.62
N GLY A 219 52.54 -14.63 -5.83
CA GLY A 219 51.59 -14.48 -6.96
C GLY A 219 52.05 -15.27 -8.18
N MET A 220 51.09 -15.61 -9.05
CA MET A 220 51.37 -16.02 -10.43
C MET A 220 50.35 -15.42 -11.39
N ARG A 221 50.81 -15.11 -12.60
CA ARG A 221 49.98 -14.71 -13.73
C ARG A 221 49.46 -15.96 -14.44
N ALA A 222 48.21 -15.94 -14.87
CA ALA A 222 47.76 -16.71 -16.03
C ALA A 222 46.83 -15.81 -16.87
N THR A 223 47.09 -15.74 -18.17
CA THR A 223 46.36 -14.93 -19.14
C THR A 223 45.55 -15.82 -20.06
N GLU A 224 44.22 -15.76 -20.01
CA GLU A 224 43.36 -16.31 -21.07
C GLU A 224 42.26 -15.34 -21.49
N ARG A 225 41.78 -15.52 -22.73
CA ARG A 225 41.06 -14.52 -23.53
C ARG A 225 39.54 -14.67 -23.36
N PRO A 226 38.76 -13.57 -23.34
CA PRO A 226 37.32 -13.65 -23.57
C PRO A 226 37.02 -13.88 -25.06
N VAL A 227 36.26 -14.92 -25.37
CA VAL A 227 35.67 -15.13 -26.69
C VAL A 227 34.38 -14.29 -26.79
N ALA A 228 34.34 -13.34 -27.71
CA ALA A 228 33.14 -12.56 -27.98
C ALA A 228 32.21 -13.32 -28.95
N VAL A 229 31.04 -13.75 -28.46
CA VAL A 229 29.95 -14.24 -29.32
C VAL A 229 28.98 -13.09 -29.58
N GLY A 230 28.91 -12.64 -30.83
CA GLY A 230 28.12 -11.48 -31.23
C GLY A 230 26.62 -11.77 -31.28
N VAL A 231 25.83 -11.01 -30.52
CA VAL A 231 24.35 -11.02 -30.61
C VAL A 231 23.90 -10.33 -31.89
N ARG A 232 23.28 -11.08 -32.81
CA ARG A 232 22.66 -10.54 -34.02
C ARG A 232 21.23 -10.09 -33.72
N ARG A 233 21.00 -8.78 -33.55
CA ARG A 233 19.64 -8.21 -33.50
C ARG A 233 18.97 -8.34 -34.88
N GLY A 234 17.92 -9.15 -34.97
CA GLY A 234 16.98 -9.13 -36.09
C GLY A 234 15.81 -8.21 -35.79
N SER A 235 15.73 -7.06 -36.46
CA SER A 235 14.58 -6.15 -36.43
C SER A 235 13.57 -6.56 -37.49
N ALA A 236 12.32 -6.83 -37.09
CA ALA A 236 11.20 -7.03 -38.01
C ALA A 236 10.20 -5.88 -37.88
N VAL A 237 10.04 -5.13 -38.97
CA VAL A 237 8.96 -4.14 -39.16
C VAL A 237 7.80 -4.86 -39.87
N PRO A 238 6.52 -4.63 -39.49
CA PRO A 238 5.41 -5.24 -40.19
C PRO A 238 5.19 -4.55 -41.55
N ALA A 239 4.99 -5.35 -42.60
CA ALA A 239 4.50 -4.89 -43.89
C ALA A 239 3.03 -5.31 -44.06
N THR A 240 2.21 -4.39 -44.58
CA THR A 240 0.80 -4.62 -44.91
C THR A 240 0.61 -5.16 -46.33
N ASP A 241 -0.63 -5.57 -46.60
CA ASP A 241 -1.28 -5.69 -47.92
C ASP A 241 -1.13 -6.97 -48.76
N GLY A 242 -2.26 -7.34 -49.39
CA GLY A 242 -2.40 -8.40 -50.38
C GLY A 242 -2.73 -9.78 -49.78
N GLY A 243 -3.68 -10.57 -50.32
CA GLY A 243 -4.52 -10.37 -51.50
C GLY A 243 -5.32 -11.65 -51.79
N THR A 244 -6.43 -11.54 -52.50
CA THR A 244 -7.43 -12.61 -52.68
C THR A 244 -7.06 -13.71 -53.70
N THR A 245 -7.83 -14.80 -53.66
CA THR A 245 -8.07 -15.84 -54.69
C THR A 245 -7.06 -16.99 -54.86
N ALA A 246 -7.56 -18.21 -54.61
CA ALA A 246 -7.26 -19.40 -55.42
C ALA A 246 -8.37 -20.46 -55.21
N THR A 247 -9.23 -20.65 -56.21
CA THR A 247 -10.16 -21.79 -56.29
C THR A 247 -9.39 -23.08 -56.59
N GLY A 248 -9.66 -24.16 -55.86
CA GLY A 248 -8.97 -25.45 -56.01
C GLY A 248 -9.89 -26.66 -55.87
N SER A 249 -10.78 -26.88 -56.85
CA SER A 249 -11.62 -28.08 -56.90
C SER A 249 -10.83 -29.29 -57.41
N ALA A 250 -10.78 -30.38 -56.63
CA ALA A 250 -10.35 -31.69 -57.10
C ALA A 250 -11.32 -32.77 -56.63
N ARG A 251 -11.83 -33.58 -57.58
CA ARG A 251 -12.92 -34.55 -57.39
C ARG A 251 -12.54 -35.88 -58.05
N ALA A 252 -12.13 -36.86 -57.27
CA ALA A 252 -12.05 -38.28 -57.66
C ALA A 252 -12.00 -39.13 -56.38
N ALA A 253 -13.05 -39.85 -55.96
CA ALA A 253 -13.65 -41.04 -56.58
C ALA A 253 -12.86 -42.35 -56.31
N ARG A 254 -13.31 -43.12 -55.31
CA ARG A 254 -13.21 -44.59 -55.27
C ARG A 254 -14.38 -45.22 -54.47
N ASP A 255 -15.41 -45.56 -55.24
CA ASP A 255 -16.20 -46.81 -55.18
C ASP A 255 -15.39 -48.04 -54.67
N ARG A 256 -15.96 -49.15 -54.13
CA ARG A 256 -17.36 -49.60 -53.91
C ARG A 256 -17.38 -50.84 -52.98
N SER A 257 -18.57 -51.21 -52.45
CA SER A 257 -18.96 -52.55 -51.94
C SER A 257 -18.43 -52.99 -50.55
N ARG A 258 -19.15 -53.79 -49.74
CA ARG A 258 -20.30 -54.69 -50.01
C ARG A 258 -21.44 -54.60 -48.98
N ASP A 259 -22.65 -54.91 -49.43
CA ASP A 259 -23.81 -55.31 -48.62
C ASP A 259 -23.66 -56.71 -47.99
N ALA A 260 -24.34 -56.93 -46.86
CA ALA A 260 -25.05 -58.18 -46.57
C ALA A 260 -26.08 -57.99 -45.44
N ALA A 261 -27.38 -58.05 -45.78
CA ALA A 261 -28.46 -58.09 -44.79
C ALA A 261 -28.83 -59.53 -44.43
N LEU A 262 -29.16 -59.79 -43.15
CA LEU A 262 -29.87 -61.00 -42.73
C LEU A 262 -31.03 -60.66 -41.77
N ARG A 263 -32.08 -61.48 -41.82
CA ARG A 263 -33.42 -61.20 -41.27
C ARG A 263 -33.74 -62.05 -40.02
N ARG A 264 -34.36 -61.41 -39.00
CA ARG A 264 -35.48 -61.92 -38.16
C ARG A 264 -35.22 -63.17 -37.24
N PRO A 265 -36.16 -63.59 -36.36
CA PRO A 265 -36.89 -62.82 -35.32
C PRO A 265 -37.11 -63.60 -33.98
N GLY A 266 -37.69 -62.96 -32.96
CA GLY A 266 -38.32 -63.65 -31.78
C GLY A 266 -38.71 -62.65 -30.67
N ALA A 267 -40.00 -62.33 -30.48
CA ALA A 267 -40.94 -62.97 -29.53
C ALA A 267 -40.66 -62.60 -28.05
N ARG A 268 -41.31 -61.57 -27.48
CA ARG A 268 -42.61 -61.61 -26.76
C ARG A 268 -42.71 -62.67 -25.65
N ALA A 269 -42.81 -62.21 -24.41
CA ALA A 269 -43.60 -62.85 -23.34
C ALA A 269 -44.05 -61.78 -22.32
N ASP A 270 -45.36 -61.63 -22.15
CA ASP A 270 -45.97 -60.87 -21.05
C ASP A 270 -46.01 -61.72 -19.77
N ALA A 271 -45.86 -61.10 -18.59
CA ALA A 271 -46.36 -61.66 -17.33
C ALA A 271 -46.56 -60.57 -16.25
N ARG A 272 -47.80 -60.11 -16.07
CA ARG A 272 -48.28 -59.58 -14.79
C ARG A 272 -48.73 -60.75 -13.92
N VAL A 273 -48.35 -60.79 -12.65
CA VAL A 273 -49.08 -61.46 -11.56
C VAL A 273 -48.94 -60.60 -10.30
N ASP A 274 -50.02 -60.52 -9.51
CA ASP A 274 -50.15 -59.72 -8.29
C ASP A 274 -49.38 -60.31 -7.07
N GLY A 275 -49.34 -59.55 -5.96
CA GLY A 275 -48.62 -59.88 -4.71
C GLY A 275 -49.26 -60.99 -3.84
N PRO A 276 -48.98 -61.08 -2.51
CA PRO A 276 -48.97 -59.94 -1.58
C PRO A 276 -47.90 -59.96 -0.45
N ALA A 277 -48.08 -59.03 0.48
CA ALA A 277 -47.41 -58.77 1.77
C ALA A 277 -46.73 -59.93 2.53
N GLY A 278 -45.61 -59.60 3.22
CA GLY A 278 -44.97 -60.43 4.26
C GLY A 278 -44.02 -59.59 5.13
N ALA A 279 -44.11 -59.73 6.46
CA ALA A 279 -43.42 -58.85 7.41
C ALA A 279 -42.05 -59.36 7.90
N ALA A 280 -41.20 -58.40 8.29
CA ALA A 280 -40.20 -58.44 9.37
C ALA A 280 -39.39 -59.73 9.66
N SER A 281 -38.06 -59.60 9.60
CA SER A 281 -37.17 -60.34 10.52
C SER A 281 -35.96 -59.50 10.94
N ARG A 282 -35.65 -59.54 12.25
CA ARG A 282 -34.47 -58.91 12.85
C ARG A 282 -33.31 -59.90 12.84
N GLY A 283 -32.12 -59.47 12.43
CA GLY A 283 -30.87 -60.23 12.65
C GLY A 283 -30.09 -59.69 13.85
N ARG A 284 -29.94 -60.49 14.92
CA ARG A 284 -29.02 -60.26 16.05
C ARG A 284 -28.04 -61.42 16.15
N VAL A 285 -26.75 -61.14 16.03
CA VAL A 285 -25.60 -61.99 16.40
C VAL A 285 -24.42 -61.02 16.63
N ALA A 286 -23.56 -61.12 17.64
CA ALA A 286 -23.67 -61.72 18.97
C ALA A 286 -22.74 -60.95 19.94
N THR A 287 -22.97 -61.12 21.23
CA THR A 287 -22.18 -60.54 22.33
C THR A 287 -20.87 -61.30 22.58
N ASN A 288 -19.86 -60.60 23.09
CA ASN A 288 -18.95 -61.19 24.08
C ASN A 288 -18.61 -60.14 25.15
N ALA A 289 -18.63 -60.55 26.42
CA ALA A 289 -18.47 -59.67 27.57
C ALA A 289 -17.83 -60.39 28.76
N THR A 290 -16.84 -59.73 29.38
CA THR A 290 -16.26 -60.00 30.71
C THR A 290 -15.57 -58.67 31.08
N GLY A 291 -15.99 -57.94 32.13
CA GLY A 291 -15.63 -58.17 33.54
C GLY A 291 -14.44 -57.26 33.90
N ALA A 292 -14.42 -56.46 34.99
CA ALA A 292 -15.28 -56.42 36.18
C ALA A 292 -15.31 -55.01 36.86
N ARG A 293 -16.26 -54.85 37.80
CA ARG A 293 -16.31 -53.87 38.93
C ARG A 293 -15.78 -54.58 40.21
N PRO A 294 -15.67 -54.00 41.45
CA PRO A 294 -16.25 -52.77 42.04
C PRO A 294 -15.17 -51.88 42.72
N GLU A 295 -15.38 -50.96 43.68
CA GLU A 295 -16.54 -50.40 44.43
C GLU A 295 -16.49 -48.86 44.42
N GLU A 296 -17.59 -48.19 44.83
CA GLU A 296 -17.48 -46.99 45.68
C GLU A 296 -18.73 -46.84 46.58
N LYS A 297 -18.57 -46.22 47.76
CA LYS A 297 -19.47 -46.33 48.92
C LYS A 297 -20.13 -44.97 49.26
N PRO A 298 -21.42 -44.91 49.65
CA PRO A 298 -22.16 -43.64 49.76
C PRO A 298 -22.13 -42.98 51.15
N LEU A 299 -22.28 -41.66 51.22
CA LEU A 299 -22.60 -40.94 52.47
C LEU A 299 -23.41 -39.62 52.26
N HIS A 300 -24.64 -39.68 52.76
CA HIS A 300 -25.64 -38.67 53.18
C HIS A 300 -25.45 -37.13 53.09
N ARG A 301 -26.58 -36.46 52.74
CA ARG A 301 -27.18 -35.19 53.30
C ARG A 301 -26.33 -33.89 53.18
N ASN A 302 -26.81 -32.68 52.90
CA ASN A 302 -28.10 -31.99 52.66
C ASN A 302 -27.81 -30.73 51.79
N GLY A 303 -28.74 -29.87 51.31
CA GLY A 303 -30.20 -29.83 51.37
C GLY A 303 -30.73 -28.36 51.41
N ALA A 304 -31.78 -28.03 50.64
CA ALA A 304 -32.32 -26.68 50.35
C ALA A 304 -31.40 -25.78 49.48
N ASP A 305 -31.89 -24.84 48.65
CA ASP A 305 -33.23 -24.25 48.60
C ASP A 305 -33.80 -24.03 47.17
N ARG A 306 -35.09 -23.71 47.06
CA ARG A 306 -35.83 -23.58 45.78
C ARG A 306 -36.16 -22.13 45.42
N HIS A 307 -35.85 -21.72 44.18
CA HIS A 307 -36.74 -20.81 43.42
C HIS A 307 -36.59 -21.05 41.90
N ARG A 308 -37.69 -21.46 41.24
CA ARG A 308 -37.79 -21.59 39.78
C ARG A 308 -39.01 -20.80 39.30
N SER A 309 -38.79 -19.57 38.84
CA SER A 309 -39.83 -18.77 38.19
C SER A 309 -40.08 -19.30 36.78
N THR A 310 -41.32 -19.68 36.49
CA THR A 310 -41.74 -20.19 35.18
C THR A 310 -42.78 -19.23 34.63
N VAL A 311 -42.41 -18.39 33.66
CA VAL A 311 -43.34 -17.44 33.03
C VAL A 311 -43.90 -18.06 31.75
N THR A 312 -45.15 -18.48 31.81
CA THR A 312 -45.94 -18.84 30.62
C THR A 312 -46.72 -17.61 30.17
N ASN A 313 -46.46 -17.14 28.94
CA ASN A 313 -47.24 -16.04 28.37
C ASN A 313 -48.34 -16.58 27.46
N ARG A 314 -49.59 -16.22 27.78
CA ARG A 314 -50.81 -16.79 27.22
C ARG A 314 -51.40 -15.82 26.18
N VAL A 315 -51.57 -16.27 24.95
CA VAL A 315 -52.22 -15.48 23.90
C VAL A 315 -53.66 -15.18 24.30
N GLY A 316 -54.01 -13.90 24.41
CA GLY A 316 -55.35 -13.41 24.69
C GLY A 316 -55.81 -12.49 23.57
N THR A 317 -56.71 -12.97 22.71
CA THR A 317 -57.43 -12.14 21.75
C THR A 317 -58.50 -11.32 22.47
N ARG A 318 -58.51 -9.99 22.27
CA ARG A 318 -59.76 -9.24 22.39
C ARG A 318 -59.80 -7.95 21.56
N GLU A 319 -60.78 -7.96 20.69
CA GLU A 319 -61.29 -6.88 19.86
C GLU A 319 -62.10 -5.87 20.69
N SER A 320 -61.87 -4.57 20.51
CA SER A 320 -62.87 -3.50 20.70
C SER A 320 -62.34 -2.16 20.18
N ALA A 321 -63.16 -1.48 19.37
CA ALA A 321 -62.80 -0.21 18.73
C ALA A 321 -63.20 1.02 19.56
N ARG A 322 -62.49 2.14 19.36
CA ARG A 322 -63.12 3.47 19.20
C ARG A 322 -62.18 4.55 18.64
N THR A 323 -62.49 4.96 17.41
CA THR A 323 -62.56 6.36 16.91
C THR A 323 -61.62 7.43 17.51
N GLY A 324 -60.71 7.94 16.69
CA GLY A 324 -60.06 9.24 16.85
C GLY A 324 -59.67 9.81 15.48
N THR A 325 -60.43 10.80 14.98
CA THR A 325 -60.32 11.35 13.62
C THR A 325 -59.35 12.54 13.52
N GLY A 326 -58.48 12.57 12.50
CA GLY A 326 -57.70 13.75 12.10
C GLY A 326 -57.08 13.53 10.69
N PRO A 327 -56.95 14.55 9.81
CA PRO A 327 -57.15 14.29 8.37
C PRO A 327 -55.96 14.52 7.41
N ALA A 328 -56.02 13.75 6.32
CA ALA A 328 -55.72 14.10 4.92
C ALA A 328 -54.30 14.52 4.48
N ALA A 329 -53.71 13.67 3.62
CA ALA A 329 -53.08 14.09 2.37
C ALA A 329 -53.37 13.03 1.27
N ARG A 330 -53.68 13.47 0.05
CA ARG A 330 -54.09 12.58 -1.06
C ARG A 330 -52.88 12.04 -1.82
N ALA A 331 -52.86 10.73 -2.09
CA ALA A 331 -52.07 10.15 -3.19
C ALA A 331 -52.98 9.95 -4.41
N ALA A 332 -52.48 10.26 -5.61
CA ALA A 332 -53.20 10.08 -6.87
C ALA A 332 -52.51 9.02 -7.72
N THR A 333 -53.28 8.04 -8.21
CA THR A 333 -52.89 7.06 -9.22
C THR A 333 -52.81 7.72 -10.60
N PRO A 334 -52.02 7.16 -11.53
CA PRO A 334 -52.62 6.44 -12.65
C PRO A 334 -51.88 5.12 -12.96
N GLY A 335 -52.43 4.16 -13.70
CA GLY A 335 -53.59 4.22 -14.61
C GLY A 335 -53.13 3.91 -16.03
N THR A 336 -53.31 2.66 -16.46
CA THR A 336 -52.90 2.13 -17.76
C THR A 336 -53.80 2.59 -18.91
N ALA A 337 -53.25 2.86 -20.10
CA ALA A 337 -53.79 2.41 -21.41
C ALA A 337 -53.08 3.00 -22.67
N ARG A 338 -52.37 2.10 -23.39
CA ARG A 338 -52.60 1.72 -24.80
C ARG A 338 -52.35 2.70 -25.98
N THR A 339 -51.85 2.10 -27.08
CA THR A 339 -51.74 2.60 -28.49
C THR A 339 -50.75 3.74 -28.75
N GLY A 340 -49.98 3.76 -29.84
CA GLY A 340 -49.79 2.81 -30.94
C GLY A 340 -49.17 3.51 -32.18
N SER A 341 -48.59 2.74 -33.12
CA SER A 341 -48.00 3.23 -34.40
C SER A 341 -46.72 4.10 -34.29
N ARG A 342 -45.81 4.15 -35.28
CA ARG A 342 -45.40 3.20 -36.34
C ARG A 342 -44.10 3.76 -36.99
N GLU A 343 -43.28 2.88 -37.56
CA GLU A 343 -42.32 3.07 -38.68
C GLU A 343 -41.71 4.47 -38.99
N ALA A 344 -40.37 4.51 -39.10
CA ALA A 344 -39.63 4.79 -40.35
C ALA A 344 -38.31 5.60 -40.19
N THR A 345 -37.20 4.86 -40.15
CA THR A 345 -35.98 5.06 -40.96
C THR A 345 -35.78 6.36 -41.77
N ARG A 346 -34.73 7.13 -41.41
CA ARG A 346 -33.65 7.70 -42.29
C ARG A 346 -32.71 8.52 -41.38
N SER A 347 -31.39 8.30 -41.28
CA SER A 347 -30.34 8.17 -42.31
C SER A 347 -29.96 9.49 -43.01
N VAL A 348 -28.65 9.69 -43.18
CA VAL A 348 -27.94 10.70 -44.00
C VAL A 348 -27.56 12.05 -43.34
N ALA A 349 -26.31 12.05 -42.83
CA ALA A 349 -25.21 12.99 -43.11
C ALA A 349 -25.13 14.42 -42.51
N ARG A 350 -23.95 14.66 -41.89
CA ARG A 350 -23.15 15.92 -41.96
C ARG A 350 -23.05 16.42 -43.42
N PRO A 351 -23.00 17.74 -43.70
CA PRO A 351 -21.73 18.47 -43.48
C PRO A 351 -21.89 19.99 -43.19
N GLY A 352 -20.76 20.69 -43.10
CA GLY A 352 -20.68 22.07 -43.61
C GLY A 352 -20.53 23.19 -42.58
N SER A 353 -19.31 23.72 -42.48
CA SER A 353 -18.99 25.03 -41.90
C SER A 353 -19.33 26.20 -42.83
N ALA A 354 -19.85 27.33 -42.31
CA ALA A 354 -19.37 28.68 -42.68
C ALA A 354 -20.04 29.83 -41.88
N ALA A 355 -19.18 30.73 -41.37
CA ALA A 355 -19.27 32.20 -41.30
C ALA A 355 -20.60 32.98 -41.11
N ALA A 356 -20.61 33.76 -40.02
CA ALA A 356 -20.83 35.22 -39.95
C ALA A 356 -22.18 35.90 -40.31
N ASP A 357 -22.83 36.46 -39.29
CA ASP A 357 -23.14 37.91 -39.15
C ASP A 357 -23.58 38.21 -37.69
N ARG A 358 -22.90 39.05 -36.90
CA ARG A 358 -22.95 40.53 -36.75
C ARG A 358 -23.95 41.06 -35.67
N ALA A 359 -23.34 41.53 -34.57
CA ALA A 359 -23.67 42.77 -33.82
C ALA A 359 -24.93 42.80 -32.90
N PRO A 360 -25.05 43.80 -31.99
CA PRO A 360 -24.05 44.21 -30.98
C PRO A 360 -24.66 44.54 -29.58
N ALA A 361 -23.82 45.10 -28.70
CA ALA A 361 -24.12 45.71 -27.38
C ALA A 361 -24.28 44.72 -26.19
N ARG A 362 -23.84 45.05 -24.95
CA ARG A 362 -23.35 46.32 -24.39
C ARG A 362 -21.99 46.17 -23.71
N ALA A 363 -21.18 47.23 -23.76
CA ALA A 363 -20.00 47.41 -22.90
C ALA A 363 -20.28 48.50 -21.87
N ALA A 364 -19.97 48.22 -20.60
CA ALA A 364 -19.78 49.19 -19.51
C ALA A 364 -18.95 48.53 -18.39
N ASP A 365 -18.35 49.33 -17.51
CA ASP A 365 -17.70 48.93 -16.25
C ASP A 365 -16.42 48.06 -16.30
N ARG A 366 -15.41 48.54 -17.05
CA ARG A 366 -13.99 48.37 -16.70
C ARG A 366 -13.15 49.61 -17.05
N ALA A 367 -13.33 50.71 -16.31
CA ALA A 367 -12.66 51.99 -16.60
C ALA A 367 -12.24 52.83 -15.37
N THR A 368 -11.78 52.21 -14.27
CA THR A 368 -11.30 52.96 -13.07
C THR A 368 -10.03 52.41 -12.40
N ALA A 369 -9.42 51.33 -12.90
CA ALA A 369 -8.30 50.64 -12.21
C ALA A 369 -6.92 50.72 -12.92
N ARG A 370 -6.72 51.67 -13.84
CA ARG A 370 -5.47 51.77 -14.65
C ARG A 370 -4.83 53.16 -14.73
N ALA A 371 -5.34 54.16 -14.02
CA ALA A 371 -4.79 55.53 -14.05
C ALA A 371 -3.62 55.77 -13.07
N ASP A 372 -3.61 55.13 -11.90
CA ASP A 372 -2.66 55.48 -10.81
C ASP A 372 -1.25 54.87 -10.93
N LEU A 373 -1.06 53.83 -11.76
CA LEU A 373 0.22 53.14 -11.88
C LEU A 373 1.25 53.85 -12.78
N ASP A 374 0.81 54.79 -13.63
CA ASP A 374 1.67 55.46 -14.61
C ASP A 374 2.15 56.86 -14.17
N ALA A 375 1.66 57.34 -13.03
CA ALA A 375 2.05 58.63 -12.43
C ALA A 375 3.33 58.56 -11.57
N ALA A 376 3.69 57.36 -11.08
CA ALA A 376 4.84 57.16 -10.18
C ALA A 376 6.18 56.98 -10.93
N SER A 377 6.16 56.58 -12.21
CA SER A 377 7.34 56.20 -12.99
C SER A 377 8.09 57.40 -13.62
N ARG A 378 7.44 58.56 -13.77
CA ARG A 378 7.98 59.69 -14.58
C ARG A 378 8.69 60.81 -13.78
N ARG A 379 8.80 60.72 -12.44
CA ARG A 379 9.43 61.76 -11.60
C ARG A 379 10.90 61.51 -11.22
N ARG A 380 11.67 60.75 -12.02
CA ARG A 380 13.07 60.38 -11.68
C ARG A 380 14.11 60.46 -12.80
N ALA A 381 13.86 61.26 -13.84
CA ALA A 381 14.74 61.31 -15.01
C ALA A 381 14.92 62.71 -15.66
N THR A 382 15.10 63.77 -14.87
CA THR A 382 15.65 65.07 -15.36
C THR A 382 16.36 65.79 -14.21
N GLY A 383 17.67 66.00 -14.29
CA GLY A 383 18.40 66.67 -13.21
C GLY A 383 19.94 66.60 -13.27
N SER A 384 20.55 66.70 -14.45
CA SER A 384 22.01 66.91 -14.54
C SER A 384 22.42 67.47 -15.91
N ARG A 385 22.66 68.80 -15.98
CA ARG A 385 23.79 69.35 -16.74
C ARG A 385 24.10 70.82 -16.42
N ALA A 386 25.40 71.11 -16.40
CA ALA A 386 26.06 72.38 -16.72
C ALA A 386 25.75 73.63 -15.88
N GLY A 387 26.62 73.89 -14.90
CA GLY A 387 27.01 75.24 -14.47
C GLY A 387 28.54 75.32 -14.45
N ARG A 388 29.13 76.13 -15.36
CA ARG A 388 30.58 76.37 -15.44
C ARG A 388 30.87 77.74 -14.80
N GLY A 389 31.71 77.80 -13.78
CA GLY A 389 32.10 79.03 -13.12
C GLY A 389 33.46 78.90 -12.42
N THR A 390 34.39 79.79 -12.74
CA THR A 390 35.78 79.84 -12.27
C THR A 390 35.95 80.81 -11.10
N ALA A 391 36.72 80.45 -10.06
CA ALA A 391 37.55 81.38 -9.28
C ALA A 391 38.54 80.62 -8.38
N ALA A 392 39.65 81.29 -8.03
CA ALA A 392 40.80 80.76 -7.28
C ALA A 392 40.62 80.78 -5.75
N GLY A 393 41.49 80.06 -5.02
CA GLY A 393 41.86 80.44 -3.65
C GLY A 393 42.17 79.29 -2.67
N GLY A 394 43.44 79.19 -2.23
CA GLY A 394 43.83 78.68 -0.91
C GLY A 394 43.97 77.16 -0.72
N PRO A 395 45.18 76.67 -0.34
CA PRO A 395 45.33 75.35 0.29
C PRO A 395 45.21 75.46 1.81
N ASP A 396 44.39 74.63 2.44
CA ASP A 396 44.47 74.44 3.89
C ASP A 396 44.29 72.96 4.28
N ALA A 397 45.06 72.55 5.28
CA ALA A 397 45.24 71.14 5.64
C ALA A 397 44.32 70.70 6.80
N THR A 398 44.28 69.39 7.05
CA THR A 398 43.68 68.77 8.25
C THR A 398 42.15 68.85 8.42
N GLY A 399 41.41 68.22 7.50
CA GLY A 399 39.98 67.90 7.70
C GLY A 399 39.74 66.39 7.88
N THR A 400 39.46 65.94 9.11
CA THR A 400 39.13 64.53 9.37
C THR A 400 37.77 64.15 8.75
N ARG A 401 37.79 63.31 7.70
CA ARG A 401 36.56 62.79 7.08
C ARG A 401 35.77 61.91 8.04
N ARG A 402 34.87 62.52 8.81
CA ARG A 402 33.80 61.85 9.53
C ARG A 402 32.86 61.23 8.48
N ALA A 403 33.10 59.96 8.15
CA ALA A 403 32.29 59.26 7.16
C ALA A 403 30.86 59.12 7.69
N ASP A 404 29.92 59.86 7.09
CA ASP A 404 28.50 59.74 7.37
C ASP A 404 28.02 58.32 7.06
N ARG A 405 27.94 57.51 8.12
CA ARG A 405 27.27 56.21 8.08
C ARG A 405 25.79 56.48 7.94
N ALA A 406 25.32 56.57 6.70
CA ALA A 406 23.91 56.50 6.36
C ALA A 406 23.25 55.40 7.19
N PRO A 407 22.12 55.68 7.89
CA PRO A 407 21.53 54.75 8.82
C PRO A 407 21.15 53.46 8.08
N GLN A 408 21.94 52.40 8.30
CA GLN A 408 21.61 51.09 7.78
C GLN A 408 20.29 50.67 8.41
N VAL A 409 19.22 50.69 7.60
CA VAL A 409 17.91 50.15 7.95
C VAL A 409 18.10 48.66 8.22
N ARG A 410 18.35 48.32 9.48
CA ARG A 410 18.47 46.94 9.96
C ARG A 410 17.10 46.33 9.93
N LEU A 411 16.73 45.76 8.77
CA LEU A 411 15.60 44.85 8.65
C LEU A 411 15.68 43.84 9.80
N PRO A 412 14.62 43.67 10.60
CA PRO A 412 14.68 42.85 11.80
C PRO A 412 14.63 41.37 11.43
N VAL A 413 15.78 40.82 11.02
CA VAL A 413 16.01 39.41 10.65
C VAL A 413 15.36 38.46 11.67
N ARG A 414 15.44 38.77 12.97
CA ARG A 414 14.78 38.03 14.05
C ARG A 414 13.25 37.97 13.91
N ARG A 415 12.58 39.07 13.54
CA ARG A 415 11.11 39.07 13.33
C ARG A 415 10.72 38.21 12.12
N ILE A 416 11.52 38.26 11.05
CA ILE A 416 11.29 37.45 9.85
C ILE A 416 11.52 35.96 10.16
N ALA A 417 12.57 35.61 10.89
CA ALA A 417 12.85 34.24 11.31
C ALA A 417 11.76 33.68 12.24
N ILE A 418 11.28 34.48 13.20
CA ILE A 418 10.16 34.08 14.07
C ILE A 418 8.89 33.89 13.24
N ALA A 419 8.54 34.82 12.35
CA ALA A 419 7.35 34.72 11.51
C ALA A 419 7.40 33.48 10.57
N ALA A 420 8.53 33.24 9.89
CA ALA A 420 8.72 32.05 9.06
C ALA A 420 8.65 30.76 9.88
N GLY A 421 9.22 30.77 11.09
CA GLY A 421 9.16 29.68 12.08
C GLY A 421 7.73 29.33 12.50
N SER A 422 6.98 30.34 12.94
CA SER A 422 5.57 30.21 13.31
C SER A 422 4.69 29.75 12.14
N VAL A 423 4.89 30.28 10.93
CA VAL A 423 4.14 29.85 9.73
C VAL A 423 4.47 28.40 9.37
N THR A 424 5.75 27.99 9.41
CA THR A 424 6.16 26.61 9.11
C THR A 424 5.59 25.62 10.13
N THR A 425 5.61 25.99 11.42
CA THR A 425 5.02 25.19 12.51
C THR A 425 3.50 25.09 12.39
N ALA A 426 2.82 26.20 12.08
CA ALA A 426 1.37 26.22 11.89
C ALA A 426 0.93 25.42 10.65
N ALA A 427 1.67 25.52 9.55
CA ALA A 427 1.43 24.69 8.36
C ALA A 427 1.65 23.20 8.66
N GLY A 428 2.71 22.85 9.38
CA GLY A 428 2.96 21.47 9.82
C GLY A 428 1.86 20.94 10.77
N LEU A 429 1.41 21.74 11.74
CA LEU A 429 0.28 21.37 12.62
C LEU A 429 -1.02 21.18 11.85
N LEU A 430 -1.31 22.06 10.88
CA LEU A 430 -2.51 21.97 10.07
C LEU A 430 -2.45 20.78 9.11
N GLN A 431 -1.28 20.48 8.54
CA GLN A 431 -1.05 19.26 7.77
C GLN A 431 -1.22 18.01 8.65
N LEU A 432 -0.67 18.00 9.87
CA LEU A 432 -0.88 16.92 10.85
C LEU A 432 -2.36 16.77 11.24
N PHE A 433 -3.16 17.85 11.24
CA PHE A 433 -4.59 17.77 11.50
C PHE A 433 -5.41 17.28 10.30
N VAL A 434 -4.97 17.57 9.07
CA VAL A 434 -5.67 17.23 7.82
C VAL A 434 -5.28 15.85 7.27
N SER A 435 -4.01 15.46 7.38
CA SER A 435 -3.45 14.22 6.82
C SER A 435 -2.73 13.34 7.84
N GLY A 436 -2.71 13.75 9.11
CA GLY A 436 -2.02 13.01 10.16
C GLY A 436 -2.80 11.81 10.68
N PRO A 437 -2.17 11.04 11.57
CA PRO A 437 -2.79 9.90 12.23
C PRO A 437 -4.09 10.28 12.95
N ALA A 438 -5.13 9.47 12.78
CA ALA A 438 -6.45 9.72 13.34
C ALA A 438 -6.51 9.59 14.88
N THR A 439 -5.55 8.89 15.49
CA THR A 439 -5.47 8.68 16.93
C THR A 439 -4.11 9.12 17.50
N LEU A 440 -4.07 9.42 18.80
CA LEU A 440 -2.83 9.72 19.51
C LEU A 440 -1.89 8.50 19.56
N ASP A 441 -2.46 7.29 19.62
CA ASP A 441 -1.68 6.05 19.56
C ASP A 441 -1.01 5.89 18.19
N ASP A 442 -1.72 6.15 17.09
CA ASP A 442 -1.11 6.17 15.75
C ASP A 442 0.00 7.25 15.64
N LEU A 443 -0.13 8.38 16.34
CA LEU A 443 0.90 9.44 16.39
C LEU A 443 2.19 9.01 17.10
N LEU A 444 2.10 8.15 18.11
CA LEU A 444 3.23 7.75 18.96
C LEU A 444 3.80 6.38 18.60
N ALA A 445 2.97 5.46 18.12
CA ALA A 445 3.36 4.08 17.80
C ALA A 445 3.80 3.89 16.34
N THR A 446 3.34 4.71 15.40
CA THR A 446 3.72 4.56 13.98
C THR A 446 4.96 5.40 13.63
N PRO A 447 5.84 4.92 12.73
CA PRO A 447 6.97 5.72 12.24
C PRO A 447 6.50 6.99 11.52
N TYR A 448 5.35 6.95 10.83
CA TYR A 448 4.73 8.14 10.25
C TYR A 448 4.40 9.19 11.31
N GLY A 449 3.73 8.80 12.40
CA GLY A 449 3.35 9.70 13.49
C GLY A 449 4.55 10.37 14.18
N LEU A 450 5.60 9.59 14.46
CA LEU A 450 6.85 10.11 15.05
C LEU A 450 7.57 11.09 14.11
N VAL A 451 7.66 10.75 12.82
CA VAL A 451 8.28 11.61 11.81
C VAL A 451 7.46 12.88 11.57
N ALA A 452 6.13 12.80 11.57
CA ALA A 452 5.26 13.95 11.41
C ALA A 452 5.36 14.89 12.63
N SER A 453 5.41 14.31 13.83
CA SER A 453 5.71 15.04 15.07
C SER A 453 7.05 15.75 15.00
N ALA A 454 8.11 15.11 14.51
CA ALA A 454 9.42 15.75 14.31
C ALA A 454 9.37 16.90 13.29
N GLY A 455 8.63 16.73 12.19
CA GLY A 455 8.40 17.76 11.17
C GLY A 455 7.72 19.03 11.69
N VAL A 456 6.92 18.91 12.75
CA VAL A 456 6.25 20.02 13.47
C VAL A 456 7.11 20.59 14.60
N LEU A 457 7.66 19.74 15.46
CA LEU A 457 8.36 20.14 16.68
C LEU A 457 9.71 20.80 16.39
N LEU A 458 10.44 20.35 15.36
CA LEU A 458 11.79 20.88 15.07
C LEU A 458 11.76 22.34 14.56
N PRO A 459 10.86 22.76 13.64
CA PRO A 459 10.62 24.17 13.35
C PRO A 459 10.15 24.99 14.56
N ALA A 460 9.31 24.42 15.43
CA ALA A 460 8.86 25.09 16.65
C ALA A 460 10.04 25.38 17.59
N VAL A 461 10.88 24.40 17.85
CA VAL A 461 12.12 24.55 18.63
C VAL A 461 13.04 25.59 18.00
N ALA A 462 13.27 25.54 16.68
CA ALA A 462 14.07 26.56 15.98
C ALA A 462 13.51 27.99 16.17
N THR A 463 12.18 28.13 16.16
CA THR A 463 11.47 29.40 16.41
C THR A 463 11.72 29.91 17.83
N VAL A 464 11.60 29.04 18.83
CA VAL A 464 11.86 29.35 20.25
C VAL A 464 13.33 29.73 20.45
N LEU A 465 14.28 29.00 19.87
CA LEU A 465 15.71 29.34 19.93
C LEU A 465 15.97 30.75 19.34
N TRP A 466 15.38 31.08 18.19
CA TRP A 466 15.45 32.44 17.61
C TRP A 466 14.79 33.51 18.49
N ALA A 467 13.70 33.20 19.19
CA ALA A 467 13.12 34.10 20.18
C ALA A 467 14.09 34.35 21.34
N LEU A 468 14.68 33.30 21.93
CA LEU A 468 15.60 33.35 23.07
C LEU A 468 16.93 34.05 22.76
N THR A 469 17.46 33.98 21.52
CA THR A 469 18.68 34.74 21.16
C THR A 469 18.57 36.26 21.35
N GLY A 470 17.35 36.81 21.45
CA GLY A 470 17.13 38.24 21.71
C GLY A 470 17.16 38.64 23.19
N SER A 471 17.09 37.71 24.13
CA SER A 471 17.05 37.99 25.58
C SER A 471 18.42 37.76 26.22
N ARG A 472 19.23 38.83 26.28
CA ARG A 472 20.46 38.99 27.11
C ARG A 472 21.58 37.94 27.00
N ALA A 473 21.47 36.92 26.14
CA ALA A 473 22.49 35.88 26.00
C ALA A 473 23.85 36.44 25.53
N GLY A 474 24.94 35.98 26.17
CA GLY A 474 26.31 36.34 25.80
C GLY A 474 26.67 35.95 24.35
N ARG A 475 27.54 36.73 23.71
CA ARG A 475 27.81 36.66 22.25
C ARG A 475 28.19 35.26 21.73
N ALA A 476 28.84 34.43 22.54
CA ALA A 476 29.21 33.06 22.19
C ALA A 476 27.98 32.16 21.96
N ARG A 477 27.05 32.11 22.94
CA ARG A 477 25.83 31.28 22.88
C ARG A 477 24.96 31.59 21.66
N ILE A 478 24.97 32.83 21.16
CA ILE A 478 24.20 33.24 19.96
C ILE A 478 24.67 32.48 18.70
N VAL A 479 25.95 32.14 18.57
CA VAL A 479 26.47 31.41 17.40
C VAL A 479 26.05 29.94 17.46
N GLU A 480 26.11 29.32 18.63
CA GLU A 480 25.66 27.94 18.86
C GLU A 480 24.16 27.80 18.66
N LEU A 481 23.35 28.65 19.30
CA LEU A 481 21.89 28.66 19.15
C LEU A 481 21.45 28.78 17.69
N LYS A 482 22.16 29.57 16.86
CA LYS A 482 21.90 29.65 15.41
C LYS A 482 22.28 28.39 14.64
N ARG A 483 23.34 27.68 15.04
CA ARG A 483 23.70 26.38 14.45
C ARG A 483 22.63 25.34 14.81
N PHE A 484 22.20 25.28 16.07
CA PHE A 484 21.09 24.41 16.49
C PHE A 484 19.79 24.73 15.74
N ALA A 485 19.43 26.01 15.56
CA ALA A 485 18.27 26.38 14.75
C ALA A 485 18.39 25.92 13.29
N ALA A 486 19.58 26.04 12.68
CA ALA A 486 19.83 25.57 11.31
C ALA A 486 19.70 24.04 11.18
N VAL A 487 20.28 23.29 12.14
CA VAL A 487 20.20 21.83 12.20
C VAL A 487 18.76 21.38 12.44
N ALA A 488 18.04 22.01 13.37
CA ALA A 488 16.63 21.69 13.64
C ALA A 488 15.73 21.92 12.41
N VAL A 489 15.88 23.03 11.69
CA VAL A 489 15.13 23.26 10.45
C VAL A 489 15.49 22.25 9.36
N GLY A 490 16.78 21.90 9.21
CA GLY A 490 17.22 20.87 8.27
C GLY A 490 16.65 19.48 8.59
N ALA A 491 16.66 19.10 9.86
CA ALA A 491 16.12 17.84 10.34
C ALA A 491 14.58 17.79 10.26
N GLY A 492 13.88 18.89 10.55
CA GLY A 492 12.43 18.99 10.38
C GLY A 492 12.00 18.86 8.93
N LEU A 493 12.76 19.43 7.99
CA LEU A 493 12.49 19.26 6.56
C LEU A 493 12.86 17.86 6.05
N ALA A 494 13.94 17.25 6.57
CA ALA A 494 14.23 15.85 6.30
C ALA A 494 13.10 14.93 6.81
N ALA A 495 12.52 15.23 7.98
CA ALA A 495 11.37 14.52 8.53
C ALA A 495 10.13 14.63 7.62
N VAL A 496 9.74 15.84 7.19
CA VAL A 496 8.61 15.99 6.24
C VAL A 496 8.91 15.34 4.88
N ALA A 497 10.16 15.36 4.43
CA ALA A 497 10.58 14.63 3.23
C ALA A 497 10.47 13.09 3.40
N THR A 498 10.71 12.53 4.60
CA THR A 498 10.46 11.11 4.88
C THR A 498 8.98 10.73 4.93
N LEU A 499 8.06 11.65 5.25
CA LEU A 499 6.62 11.35 5.23
C LEU A 499 6.13 10.95 3.84
N ALA A 500 6.68 11.56 2.78
CA ALA A 500 6.34 11.21 1.39
C ALA A 500 6.90 9.85 0.91
N ALA A 501 7.64 9.15 1.77
CA ALA A 501 8.11 7.78 1.56
C ALA A 501 7.48 6.76 2.51
N LEU A 502 7.06 7.20 3.70
CA LEU A 502 6.35 6.38 4.67
C LEU A 502 4.90 6.11 4.19
N PRO A 503 4.34 4.91 4.43
CA PRO A 503 2.94 4.67 4.16
C PRO A 503 2.09 5.63 5.01
N VAL A 504 1.11 6.27 4.37
CA VAL A 504 0.12 7.11 5.05
C VAL A 504 -0.63 6.24 6.07
N PRO A 505 -0.80 6.67 7.34
CA PRO A 505 -1.52 5.90 8.33
C PRO A 505 -2.94 5.64 7.82
N ALA A 506 -3.39 4.40 7.95
CA ALA A 506 -4.72 4.01 7.49
C ALA A 506 -5.79 4.89 8.19
N PRO A 507 -6.86 5.31 7.47
CA PRO A 507 -7.85 6.23 8.01
C PRO A 507 -8.44 5.69 9.32
N GLY A 508 -8.83 6.60 10.22
CA GLY A 508 -9.43 6.26 11.51
C GLY A 508 -10.57 5.25 11.35
N ALA A 509 -10.74 4.37 12.34
CA ALA A 509 -11.87 3.46 12.34
C ALA A 509 -13.17 4.28 12.34
N ALA A 510 -14.10 3.90 11.46
CA ALA A 510 -15.38 4.59 11.29
C ALA A 510 -16.51 3.55 11.31
N PRO A 511 -17.62 3.78 12.03
CA PRO A 511 -18.70 2.81 12.13
C PRO A 511 -19.29 2.46 10.77
N GLY A 512 -19.20 1.19 10.39
CA GLY A 512 -19.74 0.65 9.15
C GLY A 512 -18.80 0.65 7.96
N GLU A 513 -17.60 1.19 8.10
CA GLU A 513 -16.57 1.10 7.06
C GLU A 513 -15.59 -0.03 7.41
N PRO A 514 -15.25 -0.92 6.46
CA PRO A 514 -14.30 -2.00 6.72
C PRO A 514 -12.95 -1.42 7.15
N LEU A 515 -12.45 -1.88 8.29
CA LEU A 515 -11.20 -1.43 8.87
C LEU A 515 -10.04 -2.29 8.34
N LEU A 516 -9.00 -1.65 7.81
CA LEU A 516 -7.72 -2.27 7.55
C LEU A 516 -6.63 -1.70 8.46
N ARG A 517 -5.84 -2.58 9.09
CA ARG A 517 -4.70 -2.21 9.94
C ARG A 517 -3.53 -3.19 9.80
N ALA A 518 -2.31 -2.64 9.80
CA ALA A 518 -1.10 -3.41 10.05
C ALA A 518 -0.86 -3.46 11.57
N VAL A 519 -0.38 -4.61 12.07
CA VAL A 519 -0.19 -4.90 13.49
C VAL A 519 1.12 -5.66 13.66
N ASP A 520 2.03 -5.16 14.50
CA ASP A 520 3.20 -5.93 14.93
C ASP A 520 2.83 -6.75 16.16
N LEU A 521 2.81 -8.08 16.03
CA LEU A 521 2.59 -9.02 17.12
C LEU A 521 3.90 -9.78 17.39
N GLY A 522 4.76 -9.16 18.21
CA GLY A 522 6.01 -9.78 18.69
C GLY A 522 7.08 -9.97 17.61
N GLY A 523 7.18 -9.04 16.66
CA GLY A 523 8.02 -9.13 15.46
C GLY A 523 7.32 -9.77 14.27
N THR A 524 6.10 -10.29 14.43
CA THR A 524 5.28 -10.80 13.33
C THR A 524 4.43 -9.67 12.77
N GLN A 525 4.71 -9.26 11.53
CA GLN A 525 3.91 -8.24 10.84
C GLN A 525 2.65 -8.89 10.29
N LEU A 526 1.51 -8.54 10.90
CA LEU A 526 0.18 -9.01 10.55
C LEU A 526 -0.62 -7.89 9.88
N ALA A 527 -1.49 -8.26 8.95
CA ALA A 527 -2.51 -7.39 8.41
C ALA A 527 -3.89 -7.88 8.89
N VAL A 528 -4.69 -6.98 9.43
CA VAL A 528 -5.99 -7.25 10.05
C VAL A 528 -7.08 -6.49 9.30
N LEU A 529 -8.06 -7.21 8.79
CA LEU A 529 -9.30 -6.69 8.21
C LEU A 529 -10.44 -6.97 9.18
N VAL A 530 -11.26 -5.97 9.50
CA VAL A 530 -12.48 -6.12 10.29
C VAL A 530 -13.66 -5.57 9.49
N ALA A 531 -14.72 -6.35 9.33
CA ALA A 531 -15.93 -5.95 8.61
C ALA A 531 -17.20 -6.61 9.20
N PRO A 532 -18.36 -5.93 9.22
CA PRO A 532 -18.64 -4.63 8.62
C PRO A 532 -18.33 -3.41 9.52
N MET A 533 -17.65 -3.60 10.66
CA MET A 533 -17.43 -2.57 11.69
C MET A 533 -18.74 -2.00 12.26
N ARG A 534 -19.64 -2.90 12.67
CA ARG A 534 -20.92 -2.58 13.35
C ARG A 534 -21.03 -3.38 14.65
N PRO A 535 -21.87 -2.99 15.62
CA PRO A 535 -22.08 -3.76 16.83
C PRO A 535 -22.77 -5.08 16.50
N GLY A 536 -22.29 -6.18 17.07
CA GLY A 536 -22.68 -7.55 16.74
C GLY A 536 -21.59 -8.31 15.96
N PRO A 537 -21.93 -9.30 15.13
CA PRO A 537 -20.96 -10.19 14.51
C PRO A 537 -20.16 -9.48 13.41
N ASN A 538 -18.84 -9.47 13.56
CA ASN A 538 -17.89 -8.99 12.56
C ASN A 538 -16.97 -10.12 12.14
N LEU A 539 -16.68 -10.22 10.85
CA LEU A 539 -15.61 -11.06 10.35
C LEU A 539 -14.29 -10.33 10.53
N VAL A 540 -13.34 -11.00 11.18
CA VAL A 540 -11.95 -10.57 11.32
C VAL A 540 -11.09 -11.51 10.49
N GLN A 541 -10.39 -10.98 9.48
CA GLN A 541 -9.35 -11.70 8.76
C GLN A 541 -7.98 -11.24 9.25
N VAL A 542 -7.06 -12.17 9.42
CA VAL A 542 -5.65 -11.91 9.74
C VAL A 542 -4.76 -12.59 8.69
N SER A 543 -3.85 -11.85 8.08
CA SER A 543 -2.78 -12.39 7.22
C SER A 543 -1.42 -11.80 7.63
N GLY A 544 -0.35 -12.13 6.91
CA GLY A 544 0.98 -11.56 7.13
C GLY A 544 2.09 -12.61 7.20
N SER A 545 3.25 -12.23 7.74
CA SER A 545 4.45 -13.08 7.72
C SER A 545 4.37 -14.36 8.55
N GLY A 546 3.37 -14.45 9.45
CA GLY A 546 3.08 -15.65 10.25
C GLY A 546 2.13 -16.65 9.59
N TYR A 547 1.68 -16.41 8.35
CA TYR A 547 0.78 -17.29 7.62
C TYR A 547 1.49 -17.92 6.40
N PRO A 548 1.09 -19.14 5.99
CA PRO A 548 1.59 -19.73 4.74
C PRO A 548 1.27 -18.80 3.56
N ALA A 549 2.21 -18.66 2.63
CA ALA A 549 2.02 -17.86 1.42
C ALA A 549 0.81 -18.39 0.61
N PRO A 550 0.06 -17.52 -0.10
CA PRO A 550 -1.00 -17.96 -1.00
C PRO A 550 -0.59 -19.12 -1.88
N GLY A 551 -1.44 -20.15 -1.97
CA GLY A 551 -1.21 -21.33 -2.82
C GLY A 551 0.03 -22.17 -2.48
N SER A 552 0.68 -21.97 -1.32
CA SER A 552 1.71 -22.90 -0.85
C SER A 552 1.07 -24.23 -0.43
N THR A 553 0.92 -25.13 -1.40
CA THR A 553 0.55 -26.52 -1.15
C THR A 553 1.56 -27.13 -0.19
N VAL A 554 1.09 -27.65 0.95
CA VAL A 554 1.91 -28.51 1.80
C VAL A 554 2.43 -29.63 0.91
N ALA A 555 3.75 -29.73 0.77
CA ALA A 555 4.37 -30.74 -0.07
C ALA A 555 3.82 -32.12 0.31
N THR A 556 3.44 -32.90 -0.71
CA THR A 556 2.80 -34.22 -0.58
C THR A 556 3.51 -35.04 0.51
N PRO A 557 2.79 -35.64 1.48
CA PRO A 557 3.40 -36.22 2.67
C PRO A 557 4.23 -37.47 2.34
N ALA A 558 5.49 -37.25 1.98
CA ALA A 558 6.47 -38.28 1.64
C ALA A 558 7.10 -38.93 2.90
N ALA A 559 6.29 -39.19 3.93
CA ALA A 559 6.59 -40.13 5.03
C ALA A 559 5.35 -40.32 5.93
N PRO A 560 4.95 -41.55 6.27
CA PRO A 560 4.05 -41.80 7.38
C PRO A 560 4.82 -41.75 8.71
N ALA A 561 4.91 -40.57 9.33
CA ALA A 561 5.55 -40.41 10.64
C ALA A 561 4.82 -39.38 11.51
N GLY A 562 4.32 -39.83 12.66
CA GLY A 562 3.75 -38.97 13.71
C GLY A 562 2.26 -38.63 13.53
N HIS A 563 1.44 -39.03 14.49
CA HIS A 563 0.09 -38.48 14.62
C HIS A 563 0.16 -36.97 14.94
N HIS A 564 -0.87 -36.22 14.52
CA HIS A 564 -0.98 -34.74 14.62
C HIS A 564 -0.27 -33.93 13.51
N GLY A 565 -0.42 -34.36 12.25
CA GLY A 565 -0.26 -33.47 11.10
C GLY A 565 -1.35 -32.39 11.08
N GLY A 566 -1.13 -31.29 11.80
CA GLY A 566 -2.00 -30.11 11.73
C GLY A 566 -1.85 -29.41 10.37
N ALA A 567 -2.96 -28.92 9.82
CA ALA A 567 -2.90 -27.96 8.72
C ALA A 567 -2.04 -26.75 9.11
N PRO A 568 -1.36 -26.07 8.17
CA PRO A 568 -0.51 -24.91 8.47
C PRO A 568 -1.36 -23.77 9.05
N ALA A 569 -1.44 -23.74 10.38
CA ALA A 569 -2.04 -22.67 11.14
C ALA A 569 -1.15 -21.42 11.05
N GLY A 570 -1.74 -20.25 11.31
CA GLY A 570 -0.98 -19.03 11.55
C GLY A 570 -0.22 -19.09 12.90
N PRO A 571 0.07 -17.93 13.52
CA PRO A 571 0.66 -17.90 14.86
C PRO A 571 -0.13 -18.80 15.83
N ALA A 572 0.55 -19.76 16.45
CA ALA A 572 -0.10 -20.84 17.18
C ALA A 572 -0.88 -20.29 18.39
N GLY A 573 -2.20 -20.53 18.41
CA GLY A 573 -3.09 -20.01 19.45
C GLY A 573 -3.46 -18.52 19.30
N LEU A 574 -3.35 -17.95 18.10
CA LEU A 574 -3.84 -16.59 17.85
C LEU A 574 -5.34 -16.48 18.17
N THR A 575 -5.68 -15.49 19.01
CA THR A 575 -7.05 -15.16 19.41
C THR A 575 -7.33 -13.68 19.20
N VAL A 576 -8.61 -13.32 19.01
CA VAL A 576 -9.11 -11.94 18.95
C VAL A 576 -10.17 -11.76 20.03
N ASP A 577 -10.05 -10.74 20.86
CA ASP A 577 -10.99 -10.43 21.94
C ASP A 577 -11.55 -9.00 21.79
N ALA A 578 -12.87 -8.86 21.93
CA ALA A 578 -13.61 -7.59 21.89
C ALA A 578 -14.14 -7.14 23.27
N GLY A 579 -13.70 -7.80 24.35
CA GLY A 579 -14.21 -7.65 25.72
C GLY A 579 -15.31 -8.65 26.08
N THR A 580 -15.74 -9.48 25.13
CA THR A 580 -16.72 -10.57 25.28
C THR A 580 -16.06 -11.93 25.53
N GLY A 581 -14.74 -12.02 25.37
CA GLY A 581 -13.95 -13.25 25.50
C GLY A 581 -13.18 -13.56 24.20
N PRO A 582 -12.04 -14.26 24.31
CA PRO A 582 -11.18 -14.53 23.16
C PRO A 582 -11.80 -15.53 22.19
N VAL A 583 -11.87 -15.15 20.91
CA VAL A 583 -12.26 -16.00 19.79
C VAL A 583 -10.99 -16.49 19.08
N THR A 584 -10.84 -17.81 18.93
CA THR A 584 -9.72 -18.41 18.19
C THR A 584 -9.77 -18.09 16.71
N VAL A 585 -8.64 -17.66 16.15
CA VAL A 585 -8.47 -17.46 14.71
C VAL A 585 -8.21 -18.82 14.04
N THR A 586 -9.07 -19.23 13.12
CA THR A 586 -8.98 -20.52 12.41
C THR A 586 -8.72 -20.33 10.92
N THR A 587 -8.23 -21.36 10.24
CA THR A 587 -8.23 -21.39 8.77
C THR A 587 -9.65 -21.67 8.25
N ARG A 588 -9.94 -21.22 7.02
CA ARG A 588 -11.18 -21.55 6.30
C ARG A 588 -10.81 -22.17 4.95
N ASP A 589 -11.44 -23.28 4.59
CA ASP A 589 -11.24 -23.93 3.30
C ASP A 589 -11.51 -22.96 2.14
N GLY A 590 -10.69 -23.03 1.08
CA GLY A 590 -10.79 -22.14 -0.08
C GLY A 590 -10.37 -20.69 0.15
N ALA A 591 -9.88 -20.31 1.35
CA ALA A 591 -9.44 -18.95 1.67
C ALA A 591 -7.96 -18.89 2.10
N THR A 592 -7.36 -17.71 2.12
CA THR A 592 -6.01 -17.46 2.69
C THR A 592 -6.08 -16.74 4.02
N GLY A 593 -5.05 -16.91 4.85
CA GLY A 593 -4.98 -16.31 6.19
C GLY A 593 -5.85 -17.01 7.23
N GLY A 594 -5.94 -16.39 8.39
CA GLY A 594 -6.79 -16.79 9.51
C GLY A 594 -8.05 -15.95 9.59
N TRP A 595 -9.10 -16.52 10.16
CA TRP A 595 -10.44 -15.96 10.22
C TRP A 595 -11.06 -16.16 11.61
N ALA A 596 -11.74 -15.16 12.12
CA ALA A 596 -12.58 -15.24 13.30
C ALA A 596 -13.90 -14.49 13.06
N VAL A 597 -15.00 -14.96 13.64
CA VAL A 597 -16.24 -14.18 13.73
C VAL A 597 -16.34 -13.71 15.17
N VAL A 598 -16.24 -12.40 15.37
CA VAL A 598 -16.16 -11.76 16.68
C VAL A 598 -17.42 -10.93 16.89
N ASP A 599 -18.19 -11.24 17.92
CA ASP A 599 -19.27 -10.37 18.38
C ASP A 599 -18.67 -9.17 19.11
N ILE A 600 -18.66 -8.01 18.44
CA ILE A 600 -18.11 -6.76 18.95
C ILE A 600 -19.24 -5.95 19.63
N PRO A 601 -19.15 -5.64 20.94
CA PRO A 601 -20.12 -4.79 21.62
C PRO A 601 -20.23 -3.38 21.04
N ALA A 602 -21.37 -2.74 21.26
CA ALA A 602 -21.57 -1.32 20.95
C ALA A 602 -20.62 -0.45 21.78
N GLY A 603 -19.93 0.50 21.13
CA GLY A 603 -18.94 1.36 21.77
C GLY A 603 -17.60 0.69 22.09
N THR A 604 -17.30 -0.51 21.56
CA THR A 604 -15.94 -1.06 21.65
C THR A 604 -14.98 -0.23 20.81
N GLU A 605 -13.93 0.30 21.47
CA GLU A 605 -12.90 1.16 20.86
C GLU A 605 -11.62 0.39 20.46
N ARG A 606 -11.44 -0.85 20.96
CA ARG A 606 -10.23 -1.66 20.71
C ARG A 606 -10.55 -3.15 20.64
N LEU A 607 -9.90 -3.86 19.72
CA LEU A 607 -9.77 -5.32 19.73
C LEU A 607 -8.37 -5.71 20.22
N THR A 608 -8.26 -6.80 20.97
CA THR A 608 -6.97 -7.36 21.39
C THR A 608 -6.68 -8.61 20.57
N LEU A 609 -5.57 -8.61 19.82
CA LEU A 609 -4.98 -9.82 19.25
C LEU A 609 -3.98 -10.39 20.23
N ARG A 610 -4.07 -11.68 20.55
CA ARG A 610 -3.17 -12.38 21.47
C ARG A 610 -2.59 -13.62 20.84
N SER A 611 -1.27 -13.77 20.89
CA SER A 611 -0.52 -14.98 20.49
C SER A 611 0.47 -15.35 21.59
N GLY A 612 0.12 -16.36 22.40
CA GLY A 612 0.90 -16.72 23.59
C GLY A 612 0.92 -15.58 24.62
N PRO A 613 2.10 -15.13 25.09
CA PRO A 613 2.23 -14.02 26.04
C PRO A 613 2.22 -12.63 25.38
N VAL A 614 2.11 -12.55 24.05
CA VAL A 614 2.19 -11.29 23.30
C VAL A 614 0.79 -10.84 22.90
N ASP A 615 0.44 -9.61 23.29
CA ASP A 615 -0.80 -8.93 22.94
C ASP A 615 -0.52 -7.71 22.06
N ALA A 616 -1.40 -7.42 21.12
CA ALA A 616 -1.44 -6.17 20.36
C ALA A 616 -2.87 -5.64 20.28
N ALA A 617 -3.05 -4.32 20.39
CA ALA A 617 -4.36 -3.68 20.33
C ALA A 617 -4.61 -3.04 18.96
N VAL A 618 -5.74 -3.36 18.34
CA VAL A 618 -6.24 -2.74 17.10
C VAL A 618 -7.33 -1.74 17.47
N PRO A 619 -7.17 -0.43 17.17
CA PRO A 619 -8.22 0.55 17.39
C PRO A 619 -9.38 0.27 16.42
N VAL A 620 -10.59 0.18 16.97
CA VAL A 620 -11.85 0.00 16.22
C VAL A 620 -12.85 1.09 16.64
N ASP A 621 -13.84 1.35 15.79
CA ASP A 621 -15.05 2.08 16.17
C ASP A 621 -16.21 1.43 15.43
N VAL A 622 -16.99 0.63 16.16
CA VAL A 622 -18.21 0.02 15.63
C VAL A 622 -19.46 0.88 15.84
N GLY A 623 -19.33 2.00 16.55
CA GLY A 623 -20.42 2.89 16.92
C GLY A 623 -21.42 2.26 17.90
N THR A 624 -22.62 2.86 17.96
CA THR A 624 -23.67 2.48 18.92
C THR A 624 -24.94 1.91 18.27
N GLY A 625 -25.13 2.11 16.96
CA GLY A 625 -26.28 1.60 16.22
C GLY A 625 -26.09 0.14 15.83
N VAL A 626 -26.99 -0.74 16.28
CA VAL A 626 -26.97 -2.19 16.00
C VAL A 626 -26.85 -2.47 14.50
N GLY A 627 -25.90 -3.32 14.12
CA GLY A 627 -25.73 -3.76 12.74
C GLY A 627 -26.86 -4.70 12.29
N ALA A 628 -27.24 -4.62 11.02
CA ALA A 628 -27.99 -5.70 10.40
C ALA A 628 -27.08 -6.96 10.30
N PRO A 629 -27.62 -8.18 10.44
CA PRO A 629 -26.87 -9.40 10.15
C PRO A 629 -26.31 -9.37 8.71
N THR A 630 -25.06 -9.77 8.54
CA THR A 630 -24.39 -9.78 7.22
C THR A 630 -23.87 -11.17 6.86
N ALA A 631 -23.83 -11.49 5.57
CA ALA A 631 -23.27 -12.73 5.05
C ALA A 631 -21.79 -12.95 5.44
N LEU A 632 -21.07 -11.89 5.82
CA LEU A 632 -19.69 -11.90 6.30
C LEU A 632 -19.41 -12.93 7.41
N GLY A 633 -20.36 -13.20 8.31
CA GLY A 633 -20.17 -14.23 9.34
C GLY A 633 -20.16 -15.67 8.79
N GLY A 634 -20.87 -15.91 7.69
CA GLY A 634 -21.15 -17.23 7.13
C GLY A 634 -20.01 -17.85 6.32
N ALA A 635 -20.33 -18.94 5.59
CA ALA A 635 -19.37 -19.67 4.76
C ALA A 635 -18.77 -18.80 3.65
N ASP A 636 -19.57 -17.93 3.03
CA ASP A 636 -19.16 -17.01 1.95
C ASP A 636 -18.36 -15.79 2.46
N GLY A 637 -18.24 -15.62 3.78
CA GLY A 637 -17.55 -14.50 4.40
C GLY A 637 -16.17 -14.15 3.80
N PRO A 638 -15.30 -15.12 3.47
CA PRO A 638 -14.01 -14.85 2.84
C PRO A 638 -14.12 -14.21 1.46
N GLU A 639 -15.14 -14.56 0.69
CA GLU A 639 -15.38 -13.96 -0.62
C GLU A 639 -15.95 -12.54 -0.47
N CYS A 640 -16.94 -12.35 0.41
CA CYS A 640 -17.44 -11.01 0.75
C CYS A 640 -16.27 -10.11 1.16
N ALA A 641 -15.38 -10.60 2.03
CA ALA A 641 -14.20 -9.88 2.50
C ALA A 641 -13.20 -9.57 1.38
N SER A 642 -13.01 -10.48 0.42
CA SER A 642 -12.13 -10.25 -0.73
C SER A 642 -12.68 -9.16 -1.67
N ALA A 643 -14.00 -9.11 -1.89
CA ALA A 643 -14.65 -8.02 -2.62
C ALA A 643 -14.54 -6.67 -1.88
N LEU A 644 -14.74 -6.65 -0.55
CA LEU A 644 -14.50 -5.47 0.29
C LEU A 644 -13.05 -4.97 0.14
N LEU A 645 -12.08 -5.88 0.24
CA LEU A 645 -10.66 -5.56 0.11
C LEU A 645 -10.32 -5.04 -1.30
N GLY A 646 -10.99 -5.53 -2.34
CA GLY A 646 -10.95 -4.96 -3.70
C GLY A 646 -11.31 -3.48 -3.75
N THR A 647 -12.41 -3.09 -3.11
CA THR A 647 -12.81 -1.67 -3.02
C THR A 647 -11.86 -0.83 -2.15
N PHE A 648 -11.29 -1.41 -1.09
CA PHE A 648 -10.30 -0.72 -0.26
C PHE A 648 -9.00 -0.45 -1.05
N VAL A 649 -8.52 -1.43 -1.81
CA VAL A 649 -7.36 -1.28 -2.71
C VAL A 649 -7.64 -0.25 -3.81
N ALA A 650 -8.87 -0.14 -4.32
CA ALA A 650 -9.23 0.93 -5.25
C ALA A 650 -9.19 2.31 -4.58
N ARG A 651 -9.66 2.42 -3.33
CA ARG A 651 -9.62 3.65 -2.55
C ARG A 651 -8.18 4.10 -2.28
N THR A 652 -7.29 3.20 -1.87
CA THR A 652 -5.88 3.54 -1.57
C THR A 652 -5.03 3.78 -2.82
N ALA A 653 -5.19 2.97 -3.87
CA ALA A 653 -4.34 3.06 -5.06
C ALA A 653 -4.83 4.10 -6.10
N ALA A 654 -6.14 4.37 -6.17
CA ALA A 654 -6.73 5.24 -7.20
C ALA A 654 -7.54 6.43 -6.62
N GLY A 655 -7.62 6.57 -5.30
CA GLY A 655 -8.45 7.60 -4.65
C GLY A 655 -9.95 7.40 -4.88
N ALA A 656 -10.38 6.18 -5.22
CA ALA A 656 -11.76 5.88 -5.57
C ALA A 656 -12.67 5.88 -4.32
N GLU A 657 -13.58 6.85 -4.23
CA GLU A 657 -14.73 6.76 -3.34
C GLU A 657 -15.75 5.78 -3.95
N SER A 658 -16.09 4.73 -3.22
CA SER A 658 -17.13 3.78 -3.58
C SER A 658 -17.84 3.28 -2.32
N PRO A 659 -19.17 3.10 -2.37
CA PRO A 659 -19.91 2.52 -1.27
C PRO A 659 -19.48 1.08 -1.03
N MET A 660 -19.74 0.57 0.17
CA MET A 660 -19.50 -0.84 0.48
C MET A 660 -20.33 -1.72 -0.48
N PRO A 661 -19.72 -2.67 -1.22
CA PRO A 661 -20.45 -3.59 -2.06
C PRO A 661 -21.35 -4.52 -1.21
N SER A 662 -22.46 -4.97 -1.79
CA SER A 662 -23.20 -6.15 -1.31
C SER A 662 -22.29 -7.38 -1.37
N CYS A 663 -22.57 -8.44 -0.60
CA CYS A 663 -21.74 -9.64 -0.74
C CYS A 663 -21.99 -10.29 -2.11
N PRO A 664 -20.93 -10.69 -2.85
CA PRO A 664 -21.09 -11.34 -4.14
C PRO A 664 -21.90 -12.65 -4.11
N SER A 665 -22.04 -13.33 -2.96
CA SER A 665 -22.85 -14.55 -2.88
C SER A 665 -24.36 -14.30 -2.72
N ASP A 666 -24.78 -13.06 -2.44
CA ASP A 666 -26.19 -12.69 -2.28
C ASP A 666 -26.94 -12.66 -3.63
N VAL A 667 -26.25 -12.47 -4.76
CA VAL A 667 -26.85 -12.31 -6.11
C VAL A 667 -25.88 -12.83 -7.19
N LEU A 668 -26.39 -13.50 -8.22
CA LEU A 668 -25.62 -13.81 -9.43
C LEU A 668 -25.57 -12.58 -10.35
N ALA A 669 -24.35 -12.10 -10.67
CA ALA A 669 -24.16 -11.00 -11.59
C ALA A 669 -24.49 -11.40 -13.06
N ASP A 670 -24.91 -10.44 -13.88
CA ASP A 670 -25.29 -10.70 -15.27
C ASP A 670 -24.12 -11.27 -16.09
N GLY A 671 -22.90 -10.75 -15.91
CA GLY A 671 -21.68 -11.25 -16.55
C GLY A 671 -21.31 -12.67 -16.12
N ASP A 672 -21.46 -13.00 -14.83
CA ASP A 672 -21.29 -14.38 -14.35
C ASP A 672 -22.31 -15.32 -15.01
N ALA A 673 -23.56 -14.89 -15.17
CA ALA A 673 -24.60 -15.68 -15.84
C ALA A 673 -24.31 -15.88 -17.34
N VAL A 674 -23.77 -14.87 -18.04
CA VAL A 674 -23.29 -14.99 -19.43
C VAL A 674 -22.11 -15.95 -19.52
N SER A 675 -21.13 -15.80 -18.63
CA SER A 675 -19.94 -16.65 -18.50
C SER A 675 -20.28 -18.12 -18.28
N LEU A 676 -21.25 -18.40 -17.40
CA LEU A 676 -21.74 -19.77 -17.15
C LEU A 676 -22.48 -20.36 -18.36
N ARG A 677 -23.36 -19.60 -19.04
CA ARG A 677 -24.01 -20.09 -20.28
C ARG A 677 -22.98 -20.41 -21.36
N ALA A 678 -22.05 -19.50 -21.62
CA ALA A 678 -21.02 -19.69 -22.64
C ALA A 678 -20.14 -20.92 -22.34
N MET A 679 -19.81 -21.17 -21.07
CA MET A 679 -19.11 -22.37 -20.63
C MET A 679 -19.93 -23.64 -20.83
N THR A 680 -21.21 -23.66 -20.43
CA THR A 680 -22.05 -24.86 -20.57
C THR A 680 -22.39 -25.17 -22.04
N ASN A 681 -22.59 -24.15 -22.88
CA ASN A 681 -22.68 -24.31 -24.35
C ASN A 681 -21.41 -24.97 -24.90
N PHE A 682 -20.23 -24.46 -24.53
CA PHE A 682 -18.95 -25.08 -24.93
C PHE A 682 -18.85 -26.54 -24.49
N VAL A 683 -19.22 -26.87 -23.24
CA VAL A 683 -19.21 -28.25 -22.72
C VAL A 683 -20.12 -29.17 -23.55
N GLY A 684 -21.32 -28.70 -23.92
CA GLY A 684 -22.25 -29.45 -24.77
C GLY A 684 -21.75 -29.65 -26.20
N GLU A 685 -21.23 -28.60 -26.83
CA GLU A 685 -20.65 -28.66 -28.19
C GLU A 685 -19.44 -29.60 -28.30
N HIS A 686 -18.69 -29.79 -27.21
CA HIS A 686 -17.49 -30.64 -27.18
C HIS A 686 -17.78 -32.11 -26.79
N GLY A 687 -19.05 -32.51 -26.72
CA GLY A 687 -19.45 -33.93 -26.63
C GLY A 687 -19.24 -34.58 -25.27
N VAL A 688 -19.26 -33.80 -24.18
CA VAL A 688 -19.25 -34.33 -22.82
C VAL A 688 -20.53 -35.15 -22.57
N ALA A 689 -20.39 -36.40 -22.13
CA ALA A 689 -21.52 -37.33 -22.05
C ALA A 689 -22.48 -37.07 -20.89
N ALA A 690 -22.00 -36.45 -19.80
CA ALA A 690 -22.83 -36.01 -18.68
C ALA A 690 -22.10 -34.94 -17.83
N ILE A 691 -22.86 -34.12 -17.09
CA ILE A 691 -22.32 -33.16 -16.11
C ILE A 691 -22.69 -33.57 -14.69
N ARG A 692 -21.70 -33.60 -13.79
CA ARG A 692 -21.93 -33.56 -12.34
C ARG A 692 -21.87 -32.11 -11.88
N LEU A 693 -23.02 -31.57 -11.49
CA LEU A 693 -23.15 -30.19 -11.01
C LEU A 693 -23.06 -30.12 -9.49
N MET A 694 -22.13 -29.31 -8.96
CA MET A 694 -21.94 -29.07 -7.53
C MET A 694 -22.29 -27.61 -7.19
N SER A 695 -23.22 -27.44 -6.26
CA SER A 695 -23.75 -26.14 -5.80
C SER A 695 -24.00 -26.18 -4.29
N ASP A 696 -24.16 -25.01 -3.66
CA ASP A 696 -24.60 -24.86 -2.28
C ASP A 696 -25.90 -24.04 -2.18
N ASP A 697 -26.29 -23.72 -0.94
CA ASP A 697 -27.51 -23.00 -0.60
C ASP A 697 -27.37 -21.46 -0.71
N SER A 698 -26.22 -20.92 -1.16
CA SER A 698 -26.07 -19.48 -1.36
C SER A 698 -27.00 -19.00 -2.50
N PRO A 699 -27.63 -17.82 -2.38
CA PRO A 699 -28.55 -17.33 -3.41
C PRO A 699 -27.93 -17.28 -4.82
N ARG A 700 -26.66 -16.88 -4.92
CA ARG A 700 -25.90 -16.95 -6.17
C ARG A 700 -25.71 -18.38 -6.66
N SER A 701 -25.31 -19.34 -5.81
CA SER A 701 -25.08 -20.73 -6.26
C SER A 701 -26.36 -21.37 -6.77
N VAL A 702 -27.50 -21.12 -6.10
CA VAL A 702 -28.82 -21.59 -6.54
C VAL A 702 -29.17 -21.03 -7.93
N ALA A 703 -28.97 -19.73 -8.15
CA ALA A 703 -29.19 -19.08 -9.45
C ALA A 703 -28.23 -19.59 -10.54
N ALA A 704 -26.94 -19.73 -10.21
CA ALA A 704 -25.92 -20.25 -11.11
C ALA A 704 -26.18 -21.69 -11.52
N ALA A 705 -26.61 -22.53 -10.57
CA ALA A 705 -27.00 -23.89 -10.83
C ALA A 705 -28.23 -23.93 -11.75
N ALA A 706 -29.22 -23.04 -11.58
CA ALA A 706 -30.34 -22.95 -12.52
C ALA A 706 -29.85 -22.63 -13.96
N VAL A 707 -28.95 -21.65 -14.13
CA VAL A 707 -28.34 -21.33 -15.43
C VAL A 707 -27.64 -22.53 -16.07
N VAL A 708 -26.84 -23.28 -15.32
CA VAL A 708 -26.15 -24.48 -15.83
C VAL A 708 -27.14 -25.61 -16.18
N ARG A 709 -28.20 -25.81 -15.38
CA ARG A 709 -29.24 -26.82 -15.67
C ARG A 709 -30.00 -26.48 -16.96
N ASP A 710 -30.42 -25.23 -17.12
CA ASP A 710 -31.17 -24.77 -18.28
C ASP A 710 -30.34 -24.86 -19.57
N GLU A 711 -29.05 -24.50 -19.52
CA GLU A 711 -28.17 -24.57 -20.69
C GLU A 711 -27.78 -26.03 -21.01
N ALA A 712 -27.47 -26.87 -20.02
CA ALA A 712 -27.17 -28.29 -20.24
C ALA A 712 -28.36 -29.01 -20.93
N ALA A 713 -29.60 -28.68 -20.54
CA ALA A 713 -30.81 -29.21 -21.16
C ALA A 713 -31.00 -28.77 -22.63
N ARG A 714 -30.45 -27.62 -23.06
CA ARG A 714 -30.49 -27.19 -24.48
C ARG A 714 -29.55 -27.98 -25.38
N HIS A 715 -28.52 -28.59 -24.81
CA HIS A 715 -27.53 -29.40 -25.51
C HIS A 715 -27.72 -30.91 -25.28
N ASP A 716 -28.87 -31.33 -24.73
CA ASP A 716 -29.18 -32.72 -24.37
C ASP A 716 -28.14 -33.37 -23.43
N VAL A 717 -27.40 -32.57 -22.64
CA VAL A 717 -26.37 -33.08 -21.71
C VAL A 717 -27.02 -33.48 -20.37
N PRO A 718 -27.05 -34.78 -20.01
CA PRO A 718 -27.68 -35.22 -18.78
C PRO A 718 -26.87 -34.81 -17.54
N LEU A 719 -27.60 -34.52 -16.46
CA LEU A 719 -27.01 -34.26 -15.15
C LEU A 719 -26.96 -35.54 -14.32
N VAL A 720 -25.84 -35.80 -13.65
CA VAL A 720 -25.61 -37.03 -12.86
C VAL A 720 -25.00 -36.73 -11.50
N ASP A 721 -25.45 -37.45 -10.47
CA ASP A 721 -24.92 -37.30 -9.10
C ASP A 721 -23.59 -38.03 -8.89
N ALA A 722 -23.36 -39.11 -9.67
CA ALA A 722 -22.23 -40.01 -9.50
C ALA A 722 -21.00 -39.58 -10.33
N PRO A 723 -19.77 -39.72 -9.81
CA PRO A 723 -18.55 -39.54 -10.61
C PRO A 723 -18.39 -40.71 -11.60
N GLY A 724 -17.88 -40.40 -12.80
CA GLY A 724 -17.57 -41.38 -13.83
C GLY A 724 -16.47 -40.88 -14.78
N SER A 725 -15.99 -41.76 -15.66
CA SER A 725 -14.96 -41.44 -16.67
C SER A 725 -15.41 -40.31 -17.60
N ASP A 726 -16.58 -40.47 -18.21
CA ASP A 726 -17.06 -39.61 -19.31
C ASP A 726 -17.93 -38.44 -18.82
N VAL A 727 -17.85 -38.16 -17.52
CA VAL A 727 -18.55 -37.06 -16.84
C VAL A 727 -17.64 -35.83 -16.81
N ALA A 728 -18.18 -34.62 -16.89
CA ALA A 728 -17.48 -33.39 -16.49
C ALA A 728 -17.95 -32.93 -15.10
N LEU A 729 -17.05 -32.39 -14.29
CA LEU A 729 -17.39 -31.73 -13.03
C LEU A 729 -17.62 -30.24 -13.27
N VAL A 730 -18.78 -29.71 -12.89
CA VAL A 730 -19.07 -28.26 -12.91
C VAL A 730 -19.33 -27.79 -11.48
N VAL A 731 -18.53 -26.84 -11.00
CA VAL A 731 -18.61 -26.31 -9.62
C VAL A 731 -19.07 -24.86 -9.63
N VAL A 732 -20.23 -24.61 -9.01
CA VAL A 732 -20.85 -23.27 -8.88
C VAL A 732 -21.18 -22.92 -7.41
N GLY A 733 -20.56 -23.61 -6.44
CA GLY A 733 -20.65 -23.26 -5.02
C GLY A 733 -19.75 -22.07 -4.61
N GLY A 734 -19.75 -21.76 -3.32
CA GLY A 734 -18.81 -20.88 -2.65
C GLY A 734 -17.46 -21.56 -2.36
N TRP A 735 -16.49 -20.77 -1.90
CA TRP A 735 -15.07 -21.17 -1.87
C TRP A 735 -14.78 -22.41 -1.03
N ALA A 736 -15.39 -22.55 0.15
CA ALA A 736 -15.14 -23.68 1.05
C ALA A 736 -15.66 -25.01 0.46
N GLN A 737 -16.89 -25.02 -0.06
CA GLN A 737 -17.47 -26.20 -0.69
C GLN A 737 -16.72 -26.56 -1.99
N ALA A 738 -16.31 -25.56 -2.78
CA ALA A 738 -15.52 -25.77 -3.98
C ALA A 738 -14.15 -26.40 -3.65
N ALA A 739 -13.43 -25.89 -2.65
CA ALA A 739 -12.14 -26.43 -2.26
C ALA A 739 -12.22 -27.90 -1.80
N ASP A 740 -13.22 -28.26 -0.99
CA ASP A 740 -13.43 -29.64 -0.53
C ASP A 740 -13.87 -30.57 -1.69
N THR A 741 -14.75 -30.09 -2.57
CA THR A 741 -15.18 -30.80 -3.78
C THR A 741 -14.00 -31.12 -4.69
N LEU A 742 -13.12 -30.16 -4.94
CA LEU A 742 -11.95 -30.33 -5.81
C LEU A 742 -10.88 -31.23 -5.19
N ARG A 743 -10.64 -31.10 -3.88
CA ARG A 743 -9.78 -32.02 -3.11
C ARG A 743 -10.28 -33.47 -3.22
N THR A 744 -11.58 -33.67 -3.02
CA THR A 744 -12.24 -34.98 -3.16
C THR A 744 -12.17 -35.51 -4.59
N ALA A 745 -12.36 -34.64 -5.60
CA ALA A 745 -12.23 -35.00 -7.01
C ALA A 745 -10.80 -35.43 -7.39
N THR A 746 -9.79 -34.70 -6.92
CA THR A 746 -8.36 -35.01 -7.12
C THR A 746 -7.99 -36.35 -6.48
N LEU A 747 -8.49 -36.65 -5.27
CA LEU A 747 -8.28 -37.95 -4.62
C LEU A 747 -8.93 -39.09 -5.43
N LEU A 748 -10.19 -38.94 -5.83
CA LEU A 748 -10.91 -39.94 -6.63
C LEU A 748 -10.24 -40.20 -7.99
N ALA A 749 -9.73 -39.15 -8.65
CA ALA A 749 -9.02 -39.25 -9.92
C ALA A 749 -7.69 -40.03 -9.81
N GLY A 750 -7.06 -40.02 -8.63
CA GLY A 750 -5.87 -40.83 -8.33
C GLY A 750 -6.18 -42.32 -8.15
N GLU A 751 -7.40 -42.68 -7.74
CA GLU A 751 -7.83 -44.06 -7.57
C GLU A 751 -8.43 -44.68 -8.84
N ARG A 752 -9.16 -43.87 -9.63
CA ARG A 752 -9.89 -44.31 -10.83
C ARG A 752 -10.09 -43.15 -11.82
N PRO A 753 -10.17 -43.43 -13.14
CA PRO A 753 -10.48 -42.38 -14.12
C PRO A 753 -11.85 -41.78 -13.86
N THR A 754 -11.87 -40.54 -13.37
CA THR A 754 -13.09 -39.75 -13.12
C THR A 754 -12.88 -38.33 -13.62
N TYR A 755 -13.96 -37.72 -14.12
CA TYR A 755 -13.99 -36.34 -14.62
C TYR A 755 -13.11 -36.10 -15.87
N LEU A 756 -12.98 -37.09 -16.76
CA LEU A 756 -12.21 -36.93 -18.01
C LEU A 756 -12.88 -35.96 -18.99
N GLY A 757 -14.19 -35.68 -18.82
CA GLY A 757 -14.88 -34.58 -19.51
C GLY A 757 -14.40 -33.18 -19.08
N GLY A 758 -13.56 -33.08 -18.04
CA GLY A 758 -12.99 -31.83 -17.54
C GLY A 758 -13.54 -31.41 -16.17
N THR A 759 -12.82 -30.49 -15.53
CA THR A 759 -13.26 -29.82 -14.29
C THR A 759 -13.43 -28.33 -14.56
N PHE A 760 -14.66 -27.85 -14.46
CA PHE A 760 -15.07 -26.49 -14.77
C PHE A 760 -15.53 -25.77 -13.51
N LEU A 761 -15.09 -24.52 -13.32
CA LEU A 761 -15.38 -23.71 -12.14
C LEU A 761 -16.08 -22.42 -12.55
N ALA A 762 -16.99 -21.93 -11.71
CA ALA A 762 -17.58 -20.61 -11.85
C ALA A 762 -16.52 -19.46 -11.78
N PRO A 763 -16.79 -18.27 -12.37
CA PRO A 763 -15.82 -17.19 -12.47
C PRO A 763 -15.21 -16.75 -11.11
N TRP A 764 -16.06 -16.64 -10.08
CA TRP A 764 -15.66 -16.23 -8.72
C TRP A 764 -14.79 -17.26 -7.97
N LEU A 765 -14.62 -18.48 -8.51
CA LEU A 765 -13.74 -19.51 -7.96
C LEU A 765 -12.28 -19.33 -8.38
N LEU A 766 -11.95 -18.32 -9.19
CA LEU A 766 -10.57 -17.88 -9.39
C LEU A 766 -10.03 -17.24 -8.11
N THR A 767 -9.49 -18.07 -7.23
CA THR A 767 -8.68 -17.70 -6.06
C THR A 767 -7.65 -18.81 -5.81
N PRO A 768 -6.37 -18.48 -5.51
CA PRO A 768 -5.30 -19.45 -5.26
C PRO A 768 -5.68 -20.63 -4.37
N SER A 769 -6.38 -20.40 -3.26
CA SER A 769 -6.74 -21.46 -2.31
C SER A 769 -7.77 -22.47 -2.84
N VAL A 770 -8.52 -22.14 -3.90
CA VAL A 770 -9.48 -23.04 -4.58
C VAL A 770 -8.83 -23.70 -5.80
N VAL A 771 -8.23 -22.92 -6.70
CA VAL A 771 -7.71 -23.47 -7.98
C VAL A 771 -6.53 -24.45 -7.79
N THR A 772 -5.78 -24.32 -6.69
CA THR A 772 -4.69 -25.26 -6.33
C THR A 772 -5.16 -26.61 -5.78
N GLN A 773 -6.47 -26.79 -5.51
CA GLN A 773 -7.01 -28.08 -5.05
C GLN A 773 -7.24 -29.08 -6.21
N ALA A 774 -7.12 -28.63 -7.46
CA ALA A 774 -7.30 -29.43 -8.67
C ALA A 774 -6.01 -29.54 -9.48
N GLN A 775 -5.77 -30.70 -10.11
CA GLN A 775 -4.63 -30.89 -11.03
C GLN A 775 -4.76 -30.04 -12.29
N SER A 776 -5.98 -29.80 -12.75
CA SER A 776 -6.31 -28.82 -13.77
C SER A 776 -7.77 -28.40 -13.61
N SER A 777 -8.08 -27.15 -13.95
CA SER A 777 -9.44 -26.62 -13.95
C SER A 777 -9.62 -25.58 -15.06
N VAL A 778 -10.85 -25.35 -15.47
CA VAL A 778 -11.21 -24.40 -16.52
C VAL A 778 -12.23 -23.40 -15.98
N LEU A 779 -12.00 -22.11 -16.18
CA LEU A 779 -12.86 -21.03 -15.69
C LEU A 779 -13.28 -20.11 -16.85
N PRO A 780 -14.58 -19.74 -16.98
CA PRO A 780 -14.99 -18.68 -17.88
C PRO A 780 -14.73 -17.33 -17.22
N LEU A 781 -13.92 -16.47 -17.85
CA LEU A 781 -13.58 -15.15 -17.31
C LEU A 781 -13.76 -14.05 -18.37
N GLU A 782 -14.23 -12.89 -17.93
CA GLU A 782 -14.35 -11.63 -18.69
C GLU A 782 -13.08 -10.74 -18.56
N PHE A 783 -11.95 -11.33 -18.14
CA PHE A 783 -10.64 -10.69 -18.09
C PHE A 783 -9.54 -11.75 -18.19
N SER A 784 -8.37 -11.39 -18.74
CA SER A 784 -7.19 -12.26 -18.65
C SER A 784 -6.40 -11.91 -17.38
N PRO A 785 -6.13 -12.87 -16.47
CA PRO A 785 -5.31 -12.62 -15.27
C PRO A 785 -3.88 -12.15 -15.56
N GLN A 786 -3.42 -12.25 -16.82
CA GLN A 786 -2.11 -11.77 -17.28
C GLN A 786 -2.14 -10.32 -17.78
N ASP A 787 -3.33 -9.72 -17.91
CA ASP A 787 -3.49 -8.35 -18.41
C ASP A 787 -3.05 -7.32 -17.37
N THR A 788 -2.76 -6.10 -17.83
CA THR A 788 -2.23 -5.03 -16.99
C THR A 788 -3.15 -4.67 -15.82
N GLY A 789 -4.48 -4.69 -15.99
CA GLY A 789 -5.44 -4.37 -14.93
C GLY A 789 -5.39 -5.38 -13.76
N PRO A 790 -5.63 -6.69 -14.01
CA PRO A 790 -5.52 -7.75 -13.01
C PRO A 790 -4.16 -7.81 -12.31
N GLN A 791 -3.06 -7.55 -13.04
CA GLN A 791 -1.71 -7.50 -12.46
C GLN A 791 -1.50 -6.25 -11.58
N GLN A 792 -2.01 -5.08 -11.98
CA GLN A 792 -1.99 -3.87 -11.14
C GLN A 792 -2.81 -4.06 -9.86
N TYR A 793 -3.99 -4.67 -9.95
CA TYR A 793 -4.80 -5.02 -8.78
C TYR A 793 -4.05 -5.96 -7.84
N ALA A 794 -3.50 -7.07 -8.35
CA ALA A 794 -2.80 -8.04 -7.51
C ALA A 794 -1.54 -7.46 -6.83
N ALA A 795 -0.80 -6.59 -7.52
CA ALA A 795 0.34 -5.87 -6.93
C ALA A 795 -0.10 -4.85 -5.86
N ALA A 796 -1.16 -4.07 -6.12
CA ALA A 796 -1.70 -3.11 -5.17
C ALA A 796 -2.31 -3.80 -3.93
N LEU A 797 -2.95 -4.95 -4.11
CA LEU A 797 -3.43 -5.83 -3.05
C LEU A 797 -2.27 -6.32 -2.17
N ALA A 798 -1.23 -6.91 -2.76
CA ALA A 798 -0.08 -7.42 -2.02
C ALA A 798 0.67 -6.33 -1.23
N ALA A 799 0.68 -5.09 -1.76
CA ALA A 799 1.23 -3.93 -1.06
C ALA A 799 0.33 -3.39 0.07
N THR A 800 -1.00 -3.51 -0.07
CA THR A 800 -1.99 -2.97 0.88
C THR A 800 -2.32 -3.96 2.01
N PHE A 801 -2.33 -5.26 1.72
CA PHE A 801 -2.65 -6.33 2.68
C PHE A 801 -1.75 -7.56 2.46
N PRO A 802 -0.52 -7.55 2.99
CA PRO A 802 0.45 -8.64 2.81
C PRO A 802 -0.12 -10.00 3.22
N GLY A 803 -0.08 -10.97 2.30
CA GLY A 803 -0.61 -12.32 2.51
C GLY A 803 -2.07 -12.53 2.10
N ALA A 804 -2.80 -11.52 1.62
CA ALA A 804 -3.98 -11.77 0.80
C ALA A 804 -3.57 -12.33 -0.57
N ALA A 805 -4.42 -13.21 -1.08
CA ALA A 805 -4.38 -13.67 -2.46
C ALA A 805 -5.29 -12.81 -3.35
N PRO A 806 -4.93 -12.55 -4.63
CA PRO A 806 -5.88 -11.99 -5.59
C PRO A 806 -7.03 -12.97 -5.84
N SER A 807 -8.24 -12.44 -6.03
CA SER A 807 -9.42 -13.20 -6.40
C SER A 807 -10.22 -12.48 -7.50
N ALA A 808 -11.05 -13.22 -8.25
CA ALA A 808 -11.95 -12.61 -9.23
C ALA A 808 -12.93 -11.63 -8.57
N SER A 809 -13.57 -12.01 -7.46
CA SER A 809 -14.55 -11.17 -6.75
C SER A 809 -13.92 -9.88 -6.21
N GLY A 810 -12.66 -9.95 -5.75
CA GLY A 810 -11.87 -8.78 -5.36
C GLY A 810 -11.47 -7.89 -6.54
N TYR A 811 -11.06 -8.47 -7.67
CA TYR A 811 -10.73 -7.71 -8.87
C TYR A 811 -11.94 -7.03 -9.50
N LEU A 812 -13.08 -7.70 -9.62
CA LEU A 812 -14.30 -7.11 -10.17
C LEU A 812 -14.80 -5.95 -9.29
N ALA A 813 -14.71 -6.07 -7.96
CA ALA A 813 -14.99 -4.97 -7.05
C ALA A 813 -14.03 -3.78 -7.23
N TRP A 814 -12.73 -4.05 -7.48
CA TRP A 814 -11.74 -3.03 -7.83
C TRP A 814 -12.03 -2.35 -9.18
N VAL A 815 -12.43 -3.11 -10.20
CA VAL A 815 -12.83 -2.60 -11.53
C VAL A 815 -14.02 -1.65 -11.42
N VAL A 816 -15.08 -2.05 -10.70
CA VAL A 816 -16.27 -1.22 -10.47
C VAL A 816 -15.90 0.08 -9.74
N ALA A 817 -15.08 -0.01 -8.69
CA ALA A 817 -14.66 1.17 -7.93
C ALA A 817 -13.77 2.13 -8.73
N THR A 818 -12.84 1.60 -9.54
CA THR A 818 -11.98 2.43 -10.42
C THR A 818 -12.67 2.88 -11.71
N ARG A 819 -13.88 2.38 -12.00
CA ARG A 819 -14.61 2.55 -13.27
C ARG A 819 -13.78 2.08 -14.48
N SER A 820 -13.00 1.02 -14.28
CA SER A 820 -12.30 0.32 -15.35
C SER A 820 -13.27 -0.52 -16.18
N ALA A 821 -12.85 -0.96 -17.36
CA ALA A 821 -13.60 -1.91 -18.19
C ALA A 821 -13.02 -3.33 -18.09
N THR A 822 -13.88 -4.33 -18.20
CA THR A 822 -13.58 -5.74 -18.50
C THR A 822 -13.73 -6.02 -20.00
N ASP A 823 -13.38 -7.22 -20.47
CA ASP A 823 -13.73 -7.68 -21.83
C ASP A 823 -15.23 -7.98 -21.88
N ASP A 824 -15.96 -7.47 -22.88
CA ASP A 824 -17.41 -7.70 -23.07
C ASP A 824 -17.79 -9.18 -23.38
N ARG A 825 -16.83 -10.10 -23.46
CA ARG A 825 -17.06 -11.50 -23.84
C ARG A 825 -16.18 -12.47 -23.05
N PRO A 826 -16.76 -13.50 -22.41
CA PRO A 826 -15.99 -14.47 -21.65
C PRO A 826 -15.10 -15.32 -22.55
N ARG A 827 -13.99 -15.80 -21.99
CA ARG A 827 -13.15 -16.86 -22.55
C ARG A 827 -12.95 -17.94 -21.50
N LEU A 828 -12.75 -19.18 -21.93
CA LEU A 828 -12.26 -20.23 -21.04
C LEU A 828 -10.76 -20.07 -20.81
N TYR A 829 -10.36 -20.06 -19.55
CA TYR A 829 -8.99 -20.06 -19.08
C TYR A 829 -8.68 -21.38 -18.37
N GLY A 830 -7.61 -22.05 -18.78
CA GLY A 830 -7.07 -23.21 -18.10
C GLY A 830 -6.18 -22.75 -16.94
N ALA A 831 -6.46 -23.24 -15.74
CA ALA A 831 -5.70 -23.07 -14.52
C ALA A 831 -5.03 -24.40 -14.15
N ALA A 832 -3.70 -24.44 -14.18
CA ALA A 832 -2.93 -25.66 -13.96
C ALA A 832 -1.57 -25.35 -13.28
N PRO A 833 -1.03 -26.27 -12.45
CA PRO A 833 0.33 -26.18 -11.96
C PRO A 833 1.32 -26.27 -13.12
N VAL A 834 2.43 -25.55 -13.01
CA VAL A 834 3.50 -25.54 -14.01
C VAL A 834 4.77 -25.93 -13.27
N ASP A 835 5.02 -27.24 -13.22
CA ASP A 835 6.34 -27.73 -12.86
C ASP A 835 7.26 -27.42 -14.05
N VAL A 836 8.09 -26.39 -13.91
CA VAL A 836 9.22 -26.16 -14.81
C VAL A 836 10.38 -26.97 -14.22
N PRO A 837 10.78 -28.11 -14.81
CA PRO A 837 11.97 -28.83 -14.41
C PRO A 837 13.20 -27.99 -14.77
N MET A 838 13.50 -27.01 -13.92
CA MET A 838 14.76 -26.30 -13.89
C MET A 838 15.86 -27.35 -13.79
N MET A 839 16.87 -27.25 -14.65
CA MET A 839 18.01 -28.16 -14.60
C MET A 839 18.75 -27.97 -13.26
N SER A 840 18.40 -28.81 -12.29
CA SER A 840 19.06 -28.92 -10.99
C SER A 840 20.47 -29.47 -11.17
N GLY A 841 21.36 -28.61 -11.69
CA GLY A 841 22.79 -28.87 -11.74
C GLY A 841 23.30 -29.17 -10.33
N PRO A 842 24.00 -30.30 -10.11
CA PRO A 842 24.42 -30.70 -8.78
C PRO A 842 25.57 -29.81 -8.28
N GLY A 843 25.22 -28.78 -7.50
CA GLY A 843 26.14 -27.96 -6.71
C GLY A 843 26.32 -26.53 -7.25
N ASP A 844 25.53 -25.59 -6.72
CA ASP A 844 25.94 -24.22 -6.32
C ASP A 844 24.76 -23.24 -6.08
N MET A 845 23.51 -23.63 -6.39
CA MET A 845 22.35 -22.70 -6.38
C MET A 845 21.31 -22.95 -5.26
N ALA A 846 21.56 -23.84 -4.29
CA ALA A 846 20.59 -24.15 -3.23
C ALA A 846 20.34 -22.99 -2.24
N ASP A 847 21.34 -22.13 -2.02
CA ASP A 847 21.24 -20.92 -1.17
C ASP A 847 20.87 -19.65 -1.97
N MET A 848 20.76 -19.74 -3.30
CA MET A 848 20.19 -18.67 -4.14
C MET A 848 18.68 -18.70 -3.99
N GLY A 849 18.21 -18.19 -2.85
CA GLY A 849 16.86 -18.33 -2.31
C GLY A 849 15.78 -18.40 -3.39
N HIS A 850 15.15 -19.57 -3.50
CA HIS A 850 14.11 -19.87 -4.47
C HIS A 850 13.13 -18.69 -4.56
N GLY A 851 12.99 -18.15 -5.78
CA GLY A 851 12.37 -16.84 -6.01
C GLY A 851 11.09 -16.68 -5.21
N ALA A 852 11.10 -15.72 -4.27
CA ALA A 852 10.05 -15.57 -3.27
C ALA A 852 8.67 -15.65 -3.93
N VAL A 853 7.81 -16.56 -3.42
CA VAL A 853 6.48 -16.85 -3.99
C VAL A 853 5.78 -15.53 -4.29
N ASN A 854 5.56 -15.24 -5.57
CA ASN A 854 5.03 -13.95 -5.99
C ASN A 854 3.65 -13.76 -5.32
N PRO A 855 3.49 -12.81 -4.38
CA PRO A 855 2.24 -12.66 -3.64
C PRO A 855 1.09 -12.15 -4.53
N ALA A 856 1.42 -11.60 -5.71
CA ALA A 856 0.47 -11.20 -6.74
C ALA A 856 0.12 -12.34 -7.73
N ALA A 857 0.55 -13.58 -7.50
CA ALA A 857 0.25 -14.71 -8.39
C ALA A 857 -1.20 -15.19 -8.25
N TRP A 858 -1.92 -15.16 -9.38
CA TRP A 858 -3.28 -15.72 -9.53
C TRP A 858 -3.35 -17.25 -9.40
N PHE A 859 -2.23 -17.95 -9.69
CA PHE A 859 -2.03 -19.36 -9.42
C PHE A 859 -0.58 -19.56 -8.95
N PRO A 860 -0.30 -19.56 -7.64
CA PRO A 860 1.02 -19.84 -7.09
C PRO A 860 1.45 -21.27 -7.45
N GLY A 861 2.66 -21.41 -8.00
CA GLY A 861 3.14 -22.70 -8.53
C GLY A 861 2.52 -23.13 -9.87
N GLY A 862 1.79 -22.23 -10.55
CA GLY A 862 1.14 -22.56 -11.82
C GLY A 862 0.86 -21.35 -12.70
N THR A 863 -0.07 -21.52 -13.63
CA THR A 863 -0.47 -20.47 -14.56
C THR A 863 -1.97 -20.51 -14.84
N VAL A 864 -2.49 -19.36 -15.27
CA VAL A 864 -3.84 -19.22 -15.81
C VAL A 864 -3.72 -18.63 -17.20
N VAL A 865 -4.09 -19.41 -18.21
CA VAL A 865 -3.90 -19.09 -19.64
C VAL A 865 -5.20 -19.30 -20.43
N PRO A 866 -5.50 -18.47 -21.44
CA PRO A 866 -6.68 -18.68 -22.27
C PRO A 866 -6.53 -19.98 -23.08
N VAL A 867 -7.52 -20.87 -22.98
CA VAL A 867 -7.60 -22.12 -23.77
C VAL A 867 -8.60 -21.99 -24.93
N THR A 868 -9.29 -20.86 -25.04
CA THR A 868 -10.24 -20.53 -26.11
C THR A 868 -10.11 -19.07 -26.54
N GLY A 869 -10.66 -18.73 -27.70
CA GLY A 869 -10.95 -17.34 -28.06
C GLY A 869 -12.18 -16.81 -27.31
N PRO A 870 -12.59 -15.55 -27.57
CA PRO A 870 -13.87 -15.02 -27.09
C PRO A 870 -15.04 -15.92 -27.48
N LEU A 871 -15.77 -16.41 -26.49
CA LEU A 871 -16.99 -17.16 -26.70
C LEU A 871 -18.11 -16.24 -27.20
N ALA A 872 -19.15 -16.81 -27.79
CA ALA A 872 -20.37 -16.06 -28.08
C ALA A 872 -21.14 -15.82 -26.77
N GLY A 873 -21.44 -14.55 -26.47
CA GLY A 873 -22.51 -14.23 -25.52
C GLY A 873 -23.84 -14.51 -26.21
N THR A 874 -24.66 -15.39 -25.62
CA THR A 874 -25.99 -15.79 -26.11
C THR A 874 -27.11 -14.90 -25.57
#